data_AF-A0A9X4KVL7-F1
#
_entry.id   AF-A0A9X4KVL7-F1
#
_cell.length_a   1.000
_cell.length_b   1.000
_cell.length_c   1.000
_cell.angle_alpha   90.00
_cell.angle_beta   90.00
_cell.angle_gamma   90.00
#
_symmetry.space_group_name_H-M   'P 1'
#
loop_
_entity.id
_entity.type
_entity.pdbx_description
1 polymer ?
#
loop_
_entity_poly.entity_id
_entity_poly.type
_entity_poly.pdbx_seq_one_letter_code
_entity_poly.pdbx_strand_id
1 'polypeptide(L)'
;MRNIGLNVVRLLIAAALLIAPLSFGVPKTLAAGTVTAYAAPAGAPRSSDFAVAAGSSAIDLYGDNNGWGNKVSYGYFDMTGSITVSVTVNFSFSSYKLAPASLGLASTRSGNTIQFTLNGPTNVSLILDGNYQGRTLHLFASAPDTSVPSPSDPNVIYIGPGYYDYSSTPTTTIVVGSGKTLYIAGGAFLNGHIEVRGASNVAIRGRGIVSMNYTSTYLNQPISILSSTNVQMSGIIVDRRIGAWSSLMDNSSQVSVTDYKVVSPTYASTDGLNLVNSHDVTIDRSFFRTADDCIAIKGVVTPGYNASDNPASGAPNYNITIQNSQFWSDANDVWALGAETQAAYYENIKYLNNDVLYSYDDRDNHGVIQDRAVMDITALNGTQFRNILYQDIRVEQSVRLINLSFADSFWFGSLPGNQSFPGLISGVTFRNITAVGTGSKEIRLWGWDLGKPVSDILFEDVSIDGQYLTDLGDKPFNVNNYVKNVVVRRSTAPVDTYVGGLDFSSVQGANQWYYKEWNGSGYANMTWSAADRKWKGTGSYIGMWGPNFVHPESNDAVKAWLAPSTGTVMIKGTAAKWDTGGGDGVRIKIMKNGTQLWPSGGWQPIGATDRLGVQFGVIANVAAGDYVYIVVNKNGTDSYDTTVLDAMITYKPVLNASTDFLTYQGGWNWHYLQGNAAPYTSMAWNATDKTWRGTNAWNIIHDGGLMHPDADGTVRAWTAPASGTVRVTGNARKQDTNGGDGVRIKILKNAAQLWPASGWQAIAYNDATGVGHSLTVSVTAGDVLYFMLDKNGNNSFDTTYWSPNIIYT
;
A
#
# COMPACT_ATOMS: atom_id res chain seq x y z
N MET A 1 29.80 -50.57 34.33
CA MET A 1 30.83 -50.41 33.28
C MET A 1 30.39 -51.15 32.02
N ARG A 2 29.81 -50.45 31.04
CA ARG A 2 29.73 -50.77 29.60
C ARG A 2 28.76 -49.81 28.90
N ASN A 3 29.15 -49.42 27.68
CA ASN A 3 28.38 -48.90 26.54
C ASN A 3 27.94 -47.43 26.54
N ILE A 4 28.82 -46.62 25.96
CA ILE A 4 28.58 -45.31 25.36
C ILE A 4 28.28 -45.55 23.86
N GLY A 5 27.14 -45.09 23.36
CA GLY A 5 26.82 -45.15 21.93
C GLY A 5 25.40 -44.71 21.57
N LEU A 6 25.32 -43.79 20.60
CA LEU A 6 24.15 -43.29 19.86
C LEU A 6 23.16 -42.37 20.61
N ASN A 7 23.32 -41.05 20.42
CA ASN A 7 22.22 -40.11 20.13
C ASN A 7 22.66 -38.64 19.83
N VAL A 8 23.85 -38.43 19.26
CA VAL A 8 24.32 -37.08 18.86
C VAL A 8 24.40 -36.89 17.33
N VAL A 9 23.90 -37.84 16.54
CA VAL A 9 23.96 -37.79 15.06
C VAL A 9 22.57 -37.75 14.43
N ARG A 10 21.75 -36.73 14.76
CA ARG A 10 20.57 -36.32 13.95
C ARG A 10 20.25 -34.81 14.01
N LEU A 11 21.17 -33.97 14.51
CA LEU A 11 20.97 -32.52 14.60
C LEU A 11 21.93 -31.69 13.70
N LEU A 12 22.53 -32.30 12.69
CA LEU A 12 23.46 -31.63 11.75
C LEU A 12 23.16 -31.91 10.26
N ILE A 13 21.96 -32.41 9.92
CA ILE A 13 21.55 -32.61 8.51
C ILE A 13 20.20 -31.91 8.29
N ALA A 14 20.21 -30.57 8.36
CA ALA A 14 19.20 -29.68 7.77
C ALA A 14 19.73 -28.24 7.59
N ALA A 15 21.06 -28.05 7.57
CA ALA A 15 21.71 -26.74 7.43
C ALA A 15 22.89 -26.77 6.45
N ALA A 16 22.83 -27.65 5.44
CA ALA A 16 23.84 -27.72 4.39
C ALA A 16 23.18 -28.03 3.04
N LEU A 17 22.88 -26.97 2.27
CA LEU A 17 22.59 -26.88 0.81
C LEU A 17 21.72 -25.61 0.63
N LEU A 18 22.25 -24.38 0.62
CA LEU A 18 23.17 -23.80 -0.34
C LEU A 18 24.00 -22.69 0.33
N ILE A 19 25.09 -23.06 1.00
CA ILE A 19 26.22 -22.14 1.17
C ILE A 19 27.24 -22.61 0.13
N ALA A 20 27.17 -22.00 -1.07
CA ALA A 20 28.27 -22.13 -2.01
C ALA A 20 29.52 -21.59 -1.32
N PRO A 21 30.67 -22.29 -1.40
CA PRO A 21 31.91 -21.69 -0.95
C PRO A 21 32.09 -20.39 -1.70
N LEU A 22 32.26 -19.28 -0.96
CA LEU A 22 32.87 -18.07 -1.48
C LEU A 22 34.28 -18.47 -1.92
N SER A 23 34.39 -19.00 -3.15
CA SER A 23 35.60 -18.79 -3.91
C SER A 23 35.77 -17.28 -3.92
N PHE A 24 36.84 -16.77 -3.32
CA PHE A 24 37.39 -15.50 -3.77
C PHE A 24 37.74 -15.70 -5.23
N GLY A 25 36.73 -15.50 -6.09
CA GLY A 25 36.93 -15.41 -7.50
C GLY A 25 37.96 -14.31 -7.65
N VAL A 26 39.12 -14.66 -8.20
CA VAL A 26 39.97 -13.69 -8.90
C VAL A 26 38.98 -12.80 -9.66
N PRO A 27 38.95 -11.47 -9.43
CA PRO A 27 38.00 -10.61 -10.12
C PRO A 27 38.16 -10.90 -11.61
N LYS A 28 37.14 -11.54 -12.20
CA LYS A 28 37.11 -11.73 -13.65
C LYS A 28 37.11 -10.30 -14.19
N THR A 29 38.22 -9.89 -14.76
CA THR A 29 38.26 -8.71 -15.62
C THR A 29 37.19 -8.93 -16.67
N LEU A 30 36.08 -8.21 -16.55
CA LEU A 30 35.03 -8.22 -17.56
C LEU A 30 35.69 -7.79 -18.87
N ALA A 31 35.35 -8.49 -19.95
CA ALA A 31 35.88 -8.16 -21.27
C ALA A 31 35.56 -6.68 -21.60
N ALA A 32 36.50 -6.02 -22.27
CA ALA A 32 36.27 -4.68 -22.80
C ALA A 32 35.02 -4.70 -23.68
N GLY A 33 34.12 -3.76 -23.42
CA GLY A 33 32.84 -3.66 -24.09
C GLY A 33 32.89 -3.01 -25.47
N THR A 34 31.80 -3.14 -26.22
CA THR A 34 31.53 -2.34 -27.43
C THR A 34 30.39 -1.36 -27.16
N VAL A 35 30.40 -0.20 -27.82
CA VAL A 35 29.31 0.79 -27.77
C VAL A 35 28.73 0.99 -29.16
N THR A 36 27.41 1.02 -29.26
CA THR A 36 26.68 1.51 -30.45
C THR A 36 26.02 2.83 -30.08
N ALA A 37 26.55 3.93 -30.62
CA ALA A 37 25.98 5.26 -30.45
C ALA A 37 25.02 5.58 -31.61
N TYR A 38 23.97 6.31 -31.30
CA TYR A 38 22.94 6.72 -32.27
C TYR A 38 22.99 8.23 -32.44
N ALA A 39 23.28 8.68 -33.67
CA ALA A 39 23.31 10.11 -33.99
C ALA A 39 21.90 10.69 -33.91
N ALA A 40 21.77 11.87 -33.31
CA ALA A 40 20.50 12.59 -33.31
C ALA A 40 20.24 13.21 -34.69
N PRO A 41 19.02 13.07 -35.23
CA PRO A 41 18.71 13.63 -36.53
C PRO A 41 18.61 15.15 -36.46
N ALA A 42 18.91 15.83 -37.57
CA ALA A 42 18.72 17.27 -37.69
C ALA A 42 17.24 17.63 -37.41
N GLY A 43 17.03 18.68 -36.61
CA GLY A 43 15.69 19.10 -36.17
C GLY A 43 15.23 18.51 -34.84
N ALA A 44 15.86 17.43 -34.35
CA ALA A 44 15.56 16.92 -33.02
C ALA A 44 15.98 17.93 -31.92
N PRO A 45 15.23 18.00 -30.82
CA PRO A 45 15.57 18.87 -29.69
C PRO A 45 16.82 18.38 -28.96
N ARG A 46 17.85 19.22 -28.90
CA ARG A 46 19.18 18.90 -28.36
C ARG A 46 19.43 19.54 -27.01
N SER A 47 20.34 18.93 -26.24
CA SER A 47 20.95 19.54 -25.07
C SER A 47 22.47 19.63 -25.24
N SER A 48 23.04 20.74 -24.78
CA SER A 48 24.49 21.00 -24.72
C SER A 48 25.00 21.25 -23.30
N ASP A 49 24.16 20.97 -22.29
CA ASP A 49 24.50 21.15 -20.88
C ASP A 49 25.62 20.21 -20.43
N PHE A 50 25.76 19.07 -21.11
CA PHE A 50 26.76 18.05 -20.87
C PHE A 50 27.38 17.59 -22.20
N ALA A 51 28.62 17.11 -22.14
CA ALA A 51 29.23 16.30 -23.19
C ALA A 51 29.50 14.90 -22.63
N VAL A 52 29.08 13.86 -23.35
CA VAL A 52 29.15 12.47 -22.88
C VAL A 52 29.92 11.61 -23.86
N ALA A 53 30.85 10.81 -23.34
CA ALA A 53 31.54 9.77 -24.09
C ALA A 53 31.36 8.42 -23.37
N ALA A 54 30.99 7.38 -24.11
CA ALA A 54 30.96 6.00 -23.65
C ALA A 54 32.01 5.22 -24.44
N GLY A 55 33.07 4.78 -23.76
CA GLY A 55 34.28 4.28 -24.43
C GLY A 55 34.87 5.37 -25.33
N SER A 56 35.06 5.06 -26.62
CA SER A 56 35.51 6.01 -27.64
C SER A 56 34.38 6.75 -28.36
N SER A 57 33.11 6.43 -28.07
CA SER A 57 31.96 6.98 -28.79
C SER A 57 31.39 8.20 -28.08
N ALA A 58 31.24 9.30 -28.80
CA ALA A 58 30.47 10.45 -28.32
C ALA A 58 28.97 10.11 -28.33
N ILE A 59 28.26 10.48 -27.27
CA ILE A 59 26.82 10.23 -27.13
C ILE A 59 26.07 11.54 -27.29
N ASP A 60 25.18 11.53 -28.26
CA ASP A 60 24.32 12.65 -28.60
C ASP A 60 23.22 12.84 -27.55
N LEU A 61 23.06 14.06 -27.03
CA LEU A 61 22.08 14.37 -25.98
C LEU A 61 20.86 15.16 -26.49
N TYR A 62 19.70 14.68 -26.08
CA TYR A 62 18.41 15.35 -26.24
C TYR A 62 18.09 16.14 -24.97
N GLY A 63 17.10 17.03 -25.02
CA GLY A 63 16.61 17.62 -23.78
C GLY A 63 15.35 18.44 -23.89
N ASP A 64 14.69 18.60 -22.76
CA ASP A 64 13.48 19.39 -22.57
C ASP A 64 13.52 20.14 -21.24
N ASN A 65 12.64 21.13 -21.05
CA ASN A 65 12.61 21.89 -19.80
C ASN A 65 11.61 21.29 -18.81
N ASN A 66 11.99 21.22 -17.54
CA ASN A 66 11.07 20.86 -16.48
C ASN A 66 10.17 22.04 -16.06
N GLY A 67 9.26 21.78 -15.12
CA GLY A 67 8.34 22.81 -14.59
C GLY A 67 9.01 24.06 -14.00
N TRP A 68 10.31 24.01 -13.64
CA TRP A 68 11.10 25.15 -13.14
C TRP A 68 11.95 25.82 -14.22
N GLY A 69 11.80 25.43 -15.48
CA GLY A 69 12.57 25.97 -16.60
C GLY A 69 14.01 25.46 -16.71
N ASN A 70 14.39 24.45 -15.91
CA ASN A 70 15.71 23.83 -15.98
C ASN A 70 15.74 22.71 -17.04
N LYS A 71 16.88 22.58 -17.72
CA LYS A 71 17.08 21.58 -18.76
C LYS A 71 17.23 20.18 -18.14
N VAL A 72 16.40 19.26 -18.59
CA VAL A 72 16.56 17.82 -18.37
C VAL A 72 17.19 17.24 -19.63
N SER A 73 18.43 16.78 -19.50
CA SER A 73 19.19 16.18 -20.59
C SER A 73 19.08 14.66 -20.54
N TYR A 74 19.05 14.01 -21.70
CA TYR A 74 19.16 12.57 -21.76
C TYR A 74 19.88 12.07 -23.01
N GLY A 75 20.52 10.92 -22.91
CA GLY A 75 21.20 10.24 -24.01
C GLY A 75 21.07 8.73 -23.90
N TYR A 76 21.21 8.03 -25.01
CA TYR A 76 21.08 6.57 -25.05
C TYR A 76 22.09 5.95 -26.00
N PHE A 77 22.46 4.71 -25.70
CA PHE A 77 23.37 3.89 -26.50
C PHE A 77 23.20 2.43 -26.14
N ASP A 78 23.63 1.53 -27.02
CA ASP A 78 23.73 0.11 -26.66
C ASP A 78 25.15 -0.24 -26.25
N MET A 79 25.31 -1.16 -25.31
CA MET A 79 26.62 -1.64 -24.88
C MET A 79 26.69 -3.14 -24.56
N THR A 80 27.88 -3.69 -24.75
CA THR A 80 28.28 -5.00 -24.21
C THR A 80 29.42 -4.81 -23.21
N GLY A 81 29.71 -5.82 -22.38
CA GLY A 81 30.89 -5.83 -21.52
C GLY A 81 30.99 -4.64 -20.55
N SER A 82 32.23 -4.25 -20.24
CA SER A 82 32.52 -3.12 -19.36
C SER A 82 32.93 -1.87 -20.17
N ILE A 83 32.30 -0.72 -19.88
CA ILE A 83 32.51 0.56 -20.58
C ILE A 83 32.72 1.68 -19.57
N THR A 84 33.81 2.43 -19.74
CA THR A 84 34.02 3.70 -19.04
C THR A 84 33.18 4.80 -19.68
N VAL A 85 32.38 5.49 -18.88
CA VAL A 85 31.58 6.65 -19.27
C VAL A 85 32.23 7.90 -18.69
N SER A 86 32.41 8.91 -19.53
CA SER A 86 32.89 10.24 -19.15
C SER A 86 31.81 11.27 -19.41
N VAL A 87 31.49 12.08 -18.41
CA VAL A 87 30.51 13.17 -18.49
C VAL A 87 31.21 14.48 -18.15
N THR A 88 31.37 15.38 -19.12
CA THR A 88 31.86 16.74 -18.90
C THR A 88 30.68 17.69 -18.75
N VAL A 89 30.60 18.37 -17.61
CA VAL A 89 29.55 19.37 -17.31
C VAL A 89 29.98 20.73 -17.87
N ASN A 90 29.14 21.37 -18.68
CA ASN A 90 29.46 22.62 -19.37
C ASN A 90 29.08 23.88 -18.58
N PHE A 91 28.77 23.73 -17.30
CA PHE A 91 28.45 24.80 -16.37
C PHE A 91 29.02 24.49 -14.98
N SER A 92 29.03 25.47 -14.10
CA SER A 92 29.58 25.34 -12.75
C SER A 92 28.72 24.43 -11.86
N PHE A 93 29.38 23.56 -11.11
CA PHE A 93 28.74 22.71 -10.09
C PHE A 93 29.75 22.39 -8.97
N SER A 94 29.24 22.19 -7.76
CA SER A 94 30.07 21.96 -6.57
C SER A 94 30.16 20.48 -6.20
N SER A 95 29.06 19.75 -6.31
CA SER A 95 28.94 18.34 -5.94
C SER A 95 28.06 17.57 -6.92
N TYR A 96 28.16 16.24 -6.89
CA TYR A 96 27.39 15.37 -7.77
C TYR A 96 27.01 14.07 -7.07
N LYS A 97 25.95 13.44 -7.59
CA LYS A 97 25.47 12.11 -7.21
C LYS A 97 25.12 11.32 -8.47
N LEU A 98 25.57 10.06 -8.53
CA LEU A 98 25.09 9.08 -9.50
C LEU A 98 23.96 8.28 -8.86
N ALA A 99 22.86 8.12 -9.59
CA ALA A 99 21.67 7.43 -9.13
C ALA A 99 21.21 6.34 -10.14
N PRO A 100 20.59 5.24 -9.67
CA PRO A 100 20.34 4.95 -8.25
C PRO A 100 21.60 4.53 -7.49
N ALA A 101 21.65 4.86 -6.21
CA ALA A 101 22.70 4.50 -5.26
C ALA A 101 22.83 2.97 -5.12
N SER A 102 21.76 2.23 -5.38
CA SER A 102 21.74 0.76 -5.40
C SER A 102 22.69 0.15 -6.44
N LEU A 103 23.10 0.90 -7.46
CA LEU A 103 24.13 0.46 -8.41
C LEU A 103 25.54 0.43 -7.81
N GLY A 104 25.78 1.14 -6.70
CA GLY A 104 27.08 1.18 -6.03
C GLY A 104 28.23 1.66 -6.93
N LEU A 105 27.94 2.51 -7.92
CA LEU A 105 28.94 2.95 -8.89
C LEU A 105 30.01 3.81 -8.21
N ALA A 106 31.26 3.35 -8.30
CA ALA A 106 32.41 4.18 -8.01
C ALA A 106 32.65 5.19 -9.14
N SER A 107 32.98 6.41 -8.78
CA SER A 107 33.26 7.48 -9.74
C SER A 107 34.42 8.36 -9.31
N THR A 108 35.06 8.99 -10.28
CA THR A 108 36.10 10.01 -10.07
C THR A 108 35.70 11.31 -10.74
N ARG A 109 36.19 12.44 -10.22
CA ARG A 109 36.00 13.76 -10.82
C ARG A 109 37.36 14.41 -11.05
N SER A 110 37.58 14.92 -12.25
CA SER A 110 38.72 15.77 -12.61
C SER A 110 38.20 17.05 -13.27
N GLY A 111 38.32 18.18 -12.56
CA GLY A 111 37.68 19.43 -12.97
C GLY A 111 36.16 19.26 -13.14
N ASN A 112 35.67 19.50 -14.36
CA ASN A 112 34.24 19.37 -14.69
C ASN A 112 33.87 18.00 -15.29
N THR A 113 34.81 17.06 -15.36
CA THR A 113 34.56 15.74 -15.93
C THR A 113 34.40 14.69 -14.82
N ILE A 114 33.29 13.97 -14.86
CA ILE A 114 32.96 12.84 -13.99
C ILE A 114 33.15 11.56 -14.80
N GLN A 115 33.86 10.59 -14.24
CA GLN A 115 34.08 9.28 -14.85
C GLN A 115 33.57 8.16 -13.95
N PHE A 116 32.92 7.17 -14.54
CA PHE A 116 32.49 5.94 -13.88
C PHE A 116 32.47 4.79 -14.90
N THR A 117 32.36 3.55 -14.43
CA THR A 117 32.35 2.37 -15.30
C THR A 117 31.04 1.61 -15.17
N LEU A 118 30.41 1.33 -16.32
CA LEU A 118 29.26 0.44 -16.42
C LEU A 118 29.74 -0.96 -16.77
N ASN A 119 29.25 -1.97 -16.05
CA ASN A 119 29.62 -3.38 -16.25
C ASN A 119 28.57 -4.17 -17.04
N GLY A 120 27.60 -3.46 -17.62
CA GLY A 120 26.51 -3.99 -18.43
C GLY A 120 25.44 -2.92 -18.65
N PRO A 121 24.41 -3.23 -19.45
CA PRO A 121 23.27 -2.35 -19.68
C PRO A 121 22.64 -1.88 -18.36
N THR A 122 22.52 -0.57 -18.16
CA THR A 122 22.02 0.04 -16.93
C THR A 122 21.66 1.50 -17.20
N ASN A 123 20.57 1.98 -16.60
CA ASN A 123 20.20 3.40 -16.63
C ASN A 123 20.87 4.12 -15.45
N VAL A 124 21.47 5.29 -15.70
CA VAL A 124 22.14 6.12 -14.68
C VAL A 124 21.68 7.56 -14.80
N SER A 125 21.37 8.18 -13.66
CA SER A 125 21.08 9.60 -13.56
C SER A 125 22.19 10.35 -12.84
N LEU A 126 22.55 11.53 -13.33
CA LEU A 126 23.48 12.46 -12.71
C LEU A 126 22.70 13.64 -12.13
N ILE A 127 22.81 13.79 -10.82
CA ILE A 127 22.19 14.88 -10.03
C ILE A 127 23.33 15.77 -9.53
N LEU A 128 23.24 17.07 -9.78
CA LEU A 128 24.24 18.05 -9.37
C LEU A 128 23.74 18.84 -8.16
N ASP A 129 24.64 19.13 -7.23
CA ASP A 129 24.40 20.03 -6.09
C ASP A 129 23.20 19.68 -5.20
N GLY A 130 22.77 18.41 -5.21
CA GLY A 130 21.57 17.96 -4.51
C GLY A 130 20.27 18.59 -5.05
N ASN A 131 20.30 19.23 -6.22
CA ASN A 131 19.17 19.94 -6.81
C ASN A 131 18.43 19.05 -7.83
N TYR A 132 17.43 18.33 -7.34
CA TYR A 132 16.58 17.48 -8.17
C TYR A 132 15.73 18.29 -9.17
N GLN A 133 15.32 19.52 -8.81
CA GLN A 133 14.57 20.41 -9.71
C GLN A 133 15.46 21.14 -10.73
N GLY A 134 16.77 20.95 -10.64
CA GLY A 134 17.80 21.61 -11.44
C GLY A 134 18.11 20.91 -12.76
N ARG A 135 19.24 21.33 -13.35
CA ARG A 135 19.80 20.71 -14.56
C ARG A 135 20.30 19.31 -14.23
N THR A 136 19.88 18.32 -15.02
CA THR A 136 20.08 16.90 -14.73
C THR A 136 20.35 16.13 -16.02
N LEU A 137 21.02 14.98 -15.90
CA LEU A 137 21.32 14.11 -17.03
C LEU A 137 20.87 12.67 -16.75
N HIS A 138 20.18 12.06 -17.72
CA HIS A 138 19.85 10.62 -17.72
C HIS A 138 20.57 9.91 -18.87
N LEU A 139 21.23 8.80 -18.58
CA LEU A 139 21.91 7.96 -19.58
C LEU A 139 21.28 6.59 -19.60
N PHE A 140 20.83 6.18 -20.78
CA PHE A 140 20.18 4.89 -21.01
C PHE A 140 21.12 3.96 -21.78
N ALA A 141 21.86 3.12 -21.05
CA ALA A 141 22.72 2.10 -21.65
C ALA A 141 21.92 0.79 -21.79
N SER A 142 21.57 0.42 -23.01
CA SER A 142 20.74 -0.75 -23.29
C SER A 142 21.58 -1.92 -23.81
N ALA A 143 21.02 -3.14 -23.80
CA ALA A 143 21.65 -4.27 -24.50
C ALA A 143 21.50 -4.06 -26.01
N PRO A 144 22.43 -4.53 -26.86
CA PRO A 144 22.26 -4.48 -28.31
C PRO A 144 20.99 -5.19 -28.76
N ASP A 145 20.24 -4.60 -29.68
CA ASP A 145 19.16 -5.31 -30.35
C ASP A 145 19.75 -6.33 -31.34
N THR A 146 19.72 -7.61 -30.95
CA THR A 146 20.25 -8.72 -31.76
C THR A 146 19.27 -9.21 -32.83
N SER A 147 18.08 -8.60 -32.92
CA SER A 147 16.95 -9.13 -33.67
C SER A 147 16.30 -8.10 -34.61
N VAL A 148 17.05 -7.08 -35.05
CA VAL A 148 16.56 -6.03 -35.96
C VAL A 148 15.84 -6.65 -37.18
N PRO A 149 14.56 -6.32 -37.43
CA PRO A 149 13.80 -6.91 -38.53
C PRO A 149 14.21 -6.32 -39.87
N SER A 150 14.00 -7.06 -40.96
CA SER A 150 14.24 -6.55 -42.31
C SER A 150 13.23 -5.45 -42.66
N PRO A 151 13.66 -4.28 -43.17
CA PRO A 151 12.75 -3.26 -43.69
C PRO A 151 11.88 -3.74 -44.86
N SER A 152 12.26 -4.84 -45.52
CA SER A 152 11.52 -5.42 -46.65
C SER A 152 10.50 -6.49 -46.25
N ASP A 153 10.45 -6.86 -44.97
CA ASP A 153 9.45 -7.81 -44.47
C ASP A 153 8.04 -7.17 -44.57
N PRO A 154 7.07 -7.79 -45.26
CA PRO A 154 5.73 -7.24 -45.43
C PRO A 154 4.93 -7.12 -44.12
N ASN A 155 5.39 -7.75 -43.04
CA ASN A 155 4.82 -7.63 -41.70
C ASN A 155 5.51 -6.58 -40.83
N VAL A 156 6.47 -5.84 -41.37
CA VAL A 156 7.23 -4.83 -40.65
C VAL A 156 6.93 -3.43 -41.19
N ILE A 157 6.54 -2.53 -40.31
CA ILE A 157 6.56 -1.09 -40.54
C ILE A 157 7.90 -0.59 -40.02
N TYR A 158 8.80 -0.19 -40.92
CA TYR A 158 10.17 0.20 -40.55
C TYR A 158 10.37 1.71 -40.64
N ILE A 159 10.74 2.35 -39.53
CA ILE A 159 11.12 3.76 -39.45
C ILE A 159 12.64 3.81 -39.22
N GLY A 160 13.39 4.21 -40.25
CA GLY A 160 14.84 4.35 -40.18
C GLY A 160 15.29 5.62 -39.44
N PRO A 161 16.59 5.79 -39.19
CA PRO A 161 17.12 7.01 -38.56
C PRO A 161 16.73 8.28 -39.33
N GLY A 162 16.37 9.34 -38.63
CA GLY A 162 15.83 10.56 -39.25
C GLY A 162 14.79 11.28 -38.37
N TYR A 163 14.46 12.51 -38.73
CA TYR A 163 13.40 13.29 -38.09
C TYR A 163 12.12 13.19 -38.93
N TYR A 164 11.02 12.71 -38.33
CA TYR A 164 9.73 12.54 -38.97
C TYR A 164 8.70 13.39 -38.24
N ASP A 165 8.08 14.34 -38.94
CA ASP A 165 7.14 15.29 -38.34
C ASP A 165 5.74 15.13 -38.92
N TYR A 166 4.80 14.72 -38.06
CA TYR A 166 3.39 14.60 -38.39
C TYR A 166 2.54 15.70 -37.74
N SER A 167 3.14 16.70 -37.09
CA SER A 167 2.42 17.77 -36.39
C SER A 167 1.54 18.65 -37.30
N SER A 168 1.89 18.79 -38.59
CA SER A 168 1.09 19.52 -39.58
C SER A 168 -0.09 18.70 -40.13
N THR A 169 -0.12 17.40 -39.83
CA THR A 169 -1.22 16.49 -40.15
C THR A 169 -1.54 15.65 -38.90
N PRO A 170 -2.03 16.27 -37.81
CA PRO A 170 -2.17 15.60 -36.51
C PRO A 170 -3.17 14.42 -36.52
N THR A 171 -3.90 14.21 -37.63
CA THR A 171 -4.74 13.04 -37.91
C THR A 171 -3.97 11.87 -38.52
N THR A 172 -2.75 12.08 -39.03
CA THR A 172 -1.89 11.03 -39.58
C THR A 172 -1.42 10.13 -38.46
N THR A 173 -2.05 8.97 -38.39
CA THR A 173 -1.82 7.94 -37.36
C THR A 173 -1.02 6.80 -37.98
N ILE A 174 0.05 6.37 -37.31
CA ILE A 174 0.72 5.12 -37.64
C ILE A 174 -0.06 3.97 -37.00
N VAL A 175 -0.98 3.39 -37.77
CA VAL A 175 -1.81 2.27 -37.32
C VAL A 175 -1.02 0.96 -37.47
N VAL A 176 -0.83 0.23 -36.37
CA VAL A 176 -0.17 -1.08 -36.35
C VAL A 176 -1.21 -2.18 -36.14
N GLY A 177 -1.54 -2.88 -37.21
CA GLY A 177 -2.55 -3.96 -37.20
C GLY A 177 -2.02 -5.30 -36.66
N SER A 178 -2.93 -6.28 -36.53
CA SER A 178 -2.60 -7.61 -36.00
C SER A 178 -1.47 -8.32 -36.75
N GLY A 179 -0.59 -9.00 -36.01
CA GLY A 179 0.54 -9.75 -36.55
C GLY A 179 1.69 -8.89 -37.09
N LYS A 180 1.61 -7.56 -36.95
CA LYS A 180 2.62 -6.63 -37.45
C LYS A 180 3.66 -6.26 -36.39
N THR A 181 4.84 -5.89 -36.87
CA THR A 181 5.89 -5.25 -36.07
C THR A 181 6.11 -3.82 -36.56
N LEU A 182 5.99 -2.83 -35.67
CA LEU A 182 6.56 -1.51 -35.88
C LEU A 182 7.98 -1.49 -35.32
N TYR A 183 8.96 -1.19 -36.17
CA TYR A 183 10.36 -1.03 -35.78
C TYR A 183 10.82 0.41 -35.95
N ILE A 184 11.25 1.04 -34.87
CA ILE A 184 11.74 2.43 -34.86
C ILE A 184 13.24 2.42 -34.54
N ALA A 185 14.08 2.62 -35.55
CA ALA A 185 15.53 2.52 -35.42
C ALA A 185 16.12 3.57 -34.47
N GLY A 186 17.24 3.26 -33.84
CA GLY A 186 18.00 4.26 -33.08
C GLY A 186 18.46 5.41 -33.98
N GLY A 187 18.40 6.64 -33.48
CA GLY A 187 18.60 7.86 -34.27
C GLY A 187 17.36 8.30 -35.06
N ALA A 188 16.22 7.61 -34.92
CA ALA A 188 14.94 8.13 -35.37
C ALA A 188 14.28 8.98 -34.28
N PHE A 189 13.68 10.10 -34.70
CA PHE A 189 12.83 10.95 -33.87
C PHE A 189 11.50 11.16 -34.61
N LEU A 190 10.42 10.61 -34.05
CA LEU A 190 9.08 10.66 -34.61
C LEU A 190 8.24 11.64 -33.78
N ASN A 191 7.86 12.78 -34.34
CA ASN A 191 6.85 13.67 -33.74
C ASN A 191 5.48 13.29 -34.31
N GLY A 192 4.75 12.41 -33.63
CA GLY A 192 3.51 11.82 -34.16
C GLY A 192 2.79 10.87 -33.20
N HIS A 193 1.76 10.20 -33.74
CA HIS A 193 0.90 9.25 -33.01
C HIS A 193 0.99 7.83 -33.58
N ILE A 194 1.23 6.86 -32.69
CA ILE A 194 1.16 5.42 -32.98
C ILE A 194 -0.07 4.83 -32.32
N GLU A 195 -0.87 4.09 -33.09
CA GLU A 195 -2.08 3.44 -32.60
C GLU A 195 -2.07 1.94 -32.87
N VAL A 196 -2.38 1.16 -31.83
CA VAL A 196 -2.75 -0.26 -31.92
C VAL A 196 -4.20 -0.36 -31.46
N ARG A 197 -5.13 -0.65 -32.37
CA ARG A 197 -6.57 -0.66 -32.05
C ARG A 197 -7.22 -1.97 -32.48
N GLY A 198 -7.89 -2.64 -31.55
CA GLY A 198 -8.62 -3.89 -31.84
C GLY A 198 -7.73 -5.00 -32.40
N ALA A 199 -6.43 -4.98 -32.08
CA ALA A 199 -5.42 -5.81 -32.74
C ALA A 199 -4.87 -6.88 -31.80
N SER A 200 -4.23 -7.89 -32.39
CA SER A 200 -3.55 -8.96 -31.64
C SER A 200 -2.19 -9.31 -32.20
N ASN A 201 -1.28 -9.75 -31.34
CA ASN A 201 0.08 -10.19 -31.72
C ASN A 201 0.86 -9.06 -32.40
N VAL A 202 0.99 -7.92 -31.72
CA VAL A 202 1.67 -6.72 -32.23
C VAL A 202 2.97 -6.50 -31.48
N ALA A 203 4.03 -6.10 -32.19
CA ALA A 203 5.27 -5.65 -31.58
C ALA A 203 5.58 -4.19 -31.98
N ILE A 204 5.92 -3.34 -31.01
CA ILE A 204 6.47 -2.00 -31.20
C ILE A 204 7.86 -2.00 -30.57
N ARG A 205 8.93 -1.92 -31.36
CA ARG A 205 10.28 -2.09 -30.83
C ARG A 205 11.35 -1.25 -31.53
N GLY A 206 12.51 -1.12 -30.89
CA GLY A 206 13.68 -0.45 -31.46
C GLY A 206 14.36 0.45 -30.43
N ARG A 207 14.95 1.57 -30.88
CA ARG A 207 15.65 2.56 -30.03
C ARG A 207 15.28 4.01 -30.37
N GLY A 208 14.27 4.19 -31.22
CA GLY A 208 13.81 5.51 -31.63
C GLY A 208 13.05 6.25 -30.54
N ILE A 209 12.97 7.56 -30.71
CA ILE A 209 12.19 8.46 -29.84
C ILE A 209 10.85 8.75 -30.49
N VAL A 210 9.77 8.59 -29.74
CA VAL A 210 8.42 9.03 -30.10
C VAL A 210 8.08 10.25 -29.25
N SER A 211 7.81 11.36 -29.91
CA SER A 211 7.39 12.61 -29.30
C SER A 211 6.03 13.02 -29.86
N MET A 212 5.35 13.91 -29.17
CA MET A 212 4.19 14.59 -29.71
C MET A 212 4.11 15.96 -29.04
N ASN A 213 4.27 17.02 -29.83
CA ASN A 213 4.32 18.40 -29.32
C ASN A 213 3.03 19.21 -29.61
N TYR A 214 1.92 18.52 -29.89
CA TYR A 214 0.62 19.11 -30.19
C TYR A 214 -0.50 18.47 -29.37
N THR A 215 -1.60 19.21 -29.21
CA THR A 215 -2.75 18.86 -28.36
C THR A 215 -3.33 17.50 -28.73
N SER A 216 -3.66 16.71 -27.72
CA SER A 216 -4.27 15.38 -27.84
C SER A 216 -5.67 15.34 -27.22
N THR A 217 -6.46 14.37 -27.67
CA THR A 217 -7.64 13.89 -26.92
C THR A 217 -7.27 12.69 -26.06
N TYR A 218 -8.20 12.20 -25.23
CA TYR A 218 -8.01 11.06 -24.33
C TYR A 218 -7.36 9.84 -25.02
N LEU A 219 -7.87 9.41 -26.18
CA LEU A 219 -7.41 8.22 -26.91
C LEU A 219 -6.23 8.47 -27.88
N ASN A 220 -5.60 9.65 -27.83
CA ASN A 220 -4.63 10.09 -28.82
C ASN A 220 -3.32 10.54 -28.16
N GLN A 221 -2.59 9.58 -27.58
CA GLN A 221 -1.28 9.84 -26.96
C GLN A 221 -0.14 9.44 -27.92
N PRO A 222 1.12 9.88 -27.73
CA PRO A 222 2.24 9.45 -28.60
C PRO A 222 2.21 7.96 -28.96
N ILE A 223 1.89 7.10 -27.99
CA ILE A 223 1.55 5.69 -28.22
C ILE A 223 0.22 5.36 -27.52
N SER A 224 -0.71 4.75 -28.25
CA SER A 224 -1.99 4.27 -27.71
C SER A 224 -2.25 2.81 -28.09
N ILE A 225 -2.47 1.96 -27.08
CA ILE A 225 -2.86 0.56 -27.23
C ILE A 225 -4.30 0.43 -26.73
N LEU A 226 -5.23 0.18 -27.65
CA LEU A 226 -6.66 0.33 -27.40
C LEU A 226 -7.37 -0.99 -27.75
N SER A 227 -8.08 -1.57 -26.78
CA SER A 227 -8.87 -2.79 -26.97
C SER A 227 -8.09 -3.92 -27.68
N SER A 228 -6.83 -4.14 -27.29
CA SER A 228 -5.90 -5.03 -27.99
C SER A 228 -5.34 -6.11 -27.07
N THR A 229 -4.83 -7.20 -27.64
CA THR A 229 -4.28 -8.32 -26.85
C THR A 229 -2.94 -8.83 -27.38
N ASN A 230 -2.05 -9.30 -26.51
CA ASN A 230 -0.71 -9.75 -26.89
C ASN A 230 0.07 -8.67 -27.66
N VAL A 231 0.32 -7.55 -26.99
CA VAL A 231 1.12 -6.43 -27.53
C VAL A 231 2.44 -6.35 -26.79
N GLN A 232 3.54 -6.21 -27.52
CA GLN A 232 4.88 -6.11 -26.96
C GLN A 232 5.49 -4.75 -27.31
N MET A 233 5.92 -3.99 -26.30
CA MET A 233 6.66 -2.74 -26.49
C MET A 233 8.08 -2.91 -25.95
N SER A 234 9.11 -2.62 -26.75
CA SER A 234 10.49 -2.75 -26.27
C SER A 234 11.51 -1.75 -26.80
N GLY A 235 12.28 -1.15 -25.89
CA GLY A 235 13.43 -0.28 -26.21
C GLY A 235 13.08 1.14 -26.65
N ILE A 236 11.79 1.45 -26.82
CA ILE A 236 11.30 2.77 -27.26
C ILE A 236 11.47 3.83 -26.17
N ILE A 237 11.75 5.05 -26.60
CA ILE A 237 11.81 6.24 -25.75
C ILE A 237 10.63 7.15 -26.10
N VAL A 238 9.93 7.69 -25.09
CA VAL A 238 8.88 8.69 -25.27
C VAL A 238 9.28 10.01 -24.62
N ASP A 239 9.06 11.10 -25.35
CA ASP A 239 9.40 12.47 -24.95
C ASP A 239 8.21 13.39 -25.25
N ARG A 240 7.29 13.54 -24.27
CA ARG A 240 6.08 14.35 -24.40
C ARG A 240 6.36 15.79 -23.98
N ARG A 241 6.16 16.71 -24.92
CA ARG A 241 6.62 18.12 -24.84
C ARG A 241 5.51 19.14 -24.68
N ILE A 242 4.34 18.69 -24.28
CA ILE A 242 3.19 19.51 -23.91
C ILE A 242 2.51 18.87 -22.70
N GLY A 243 1.68 19.64 -21.99
CA GLY A 243 0.92 19.10 -20.87
C GLY A 243 -0.21 18.17 -21.32
N ALA A 244 0.08 16.86 -21.38
CA ALA A 244 -0.83 15.76 -21.66
C ALA A 244 -0.08 14.42 -21.56
N TRP A 245 -0.80 13.31 -21.44
CA TRP A 245 -0.21 11.99 -21.21
C TRP A 245 0.80 11.57 -22.29
N SER A 246 1.78 10.77 -21.89
CA SER A 246 2.86 10.28 -22.77
C SER A 246 2.47 8.98 -23.47
N SER A 247 1.74 8.09 -22.82
CA SER A 247 1.27 6.83 -23.42
C SER A 247 0.01 6.30 -22.72
N LEU A 248 -0.80 5.57 -23.47
CA LEU A 248 -2.06 5.01 -23.02
C LEU A 248 -2.19 3.53 -23.40
N MET A 249 -2.65 2.74 -22.46
CA MET A 249 -3.20 1.41 -22.65
C MET A 249 -4.64 1.41 -22.13
N ASP A 250 -5.61 1.08 -22.98
CA ASP A 250 -7.04 1.11 -22.65
C ASP A 250 -7.67 -0.23 -23.04
N ASN A 251 -8.41 -0.84 -22.10
CA ASN A 251 -9.19 -2.06 -22.28
C ASN A 251 -8.39 -3.21 -22.95
N SER A 252 -7.12 -3.36 -22.59
CA SER A 252 -6.18 -4.25 -23.27
C SER A 252 -5.67 -5.34 -22.33
N SER A 253 -5.22 -6.45 -22.91
CA SER A 253 -4.76 -7.63 -22.15
C SER A 253 -3.47 -8.22 -22.69
N GLN A 254 -2.72 -8.93 -21.83
CA GLN A 254 -1.47 -9.61 -22.23
C GLN A 254 -0.48 -8.63 -22.87
N VAL A 255 -0.14 -7.54 -22.18
CA VAL A 255 0.78 -6.53 -22.71
C VAL A 255 2.11 -6.59 -21.96
N SER A 256 3.22 -6.68 -22.71
CA SER A 256 4.56 -6.62 -22.14
C SER A 256 5.28 -5.34 -22.58
N VAL A 257 5.75 -4.55 -21.64
CA VAL A 257 6.54 -3.34 -21.86
C VAL A 257 7.92 -3.58 -21.25
N THR A 258 8.97 -3.48 -22.04
CA THR A 258 10.33 -3.83 -21.57
C THR A 258 11.37 -2.87 -22.09
N ASP A 259 12.21 -2.34 -21.21
CA ASP A 259 13.25 -1.38 -21.60
C ASP A 259 12.67 -0.11 -22.27
N TYR A 260 11.45 0.25 -21.87
CA TYR A 260 10.76 1.47 -22.26
C TYR A 260 11.19 2.65 -21.40
N LYS A 261 11.42 3.82 -21.99
CA LYS A 261 11.82 5.03 -21.27
C LYS A 261 10.86 6.17 -21.54
N VAL A 262 10.50 6.91 -20.51
CA VAL A 262 9.79 8.19 -20.62
C VAL A 262 10.67 9.30 -20.06
N VAL A 263 10.85 10.36 -20.83
CA VAL A 263 11.46 11.61 -20.38
C VAL A 263 10.56 12.75 -20.82
N SER A 264 9.52 13.00 -20.04
CA SER A 264 8.47 13.99 -20.29
C SER A 264 8.40 15.00 -19.13
N PRO A 265 9.42 15.86 -18.94
CA PRO A 265 9.50 16.73 -17.77
C PRO A 265 8.63 18.00 -17.89
N THR A 266 8.03 18.24 -19.06
CA THR A 266 7.15 19.40 -19.28
C THR A 266 5.97 19.33 -18.32
N TYR A 267 5.82 20.36 -17.47
CA TYR A 267 4.73 20.46 -16.49
C TYR A 267 3.46 21.05 -17.12
N ALA A 268 2.25 20.56 -16.84
CA ALA A 268 1.83 19.42 -16.00
C ALA A 268 1.10 18.35 -16.84
N SER A 269 0.59 17.29 -16.22
CA SER A 269 -0.21 16.24 -16.88
C SER A 269 0.55 15.37 -17.88
N THR A 270 1.87 15.31 -17.76
CA THR A 270 2.75 14.46 -18.56
C THR A 270 2.93 13.07 -17.96
N ASP A 271 1.82 12.41 -17.64
CA ASP A 271 1.82 11.04 -17.13
C ASP A 271 2.64 10.12 -18.04
N GLY A 272 3.36 9.17 -17.47
CA GLY A 272 4.29 8.33 -18.24
C GLY A 272 3.59 7.22 -19.00
N LEU A 273 2.82 6.40 -18.30
CA LEU A 273 2.00 5.34 -18.88
C LEU A 273 0.70 5.20 -18.10
N ASN A 274 -0.42 5.44 -18.79
CA ASN A 274 -1.76 5.21 -18.25
C ASN A 274 -2.24 3.79 -18.63
N LEU A 275 -2.66 3.01 -17.65
CA LEU A 275 -3.33 1.72 -17.83
C LEU A 275 -4.78 1.88 -17.41
N VAL A 276 -5.71 1.71 -18.35
CA VAL A 276 -7.13 1.92 -18.14
C VAL A 276 -7.85 0.61 -18.40
N ASN A 277 -8.55 0.09 -17.38
CA ASN A 277 -9.34 -1.14 -17.46
C ASN A 277 -8.60 -2.32 -18.14
N SER A 278 -7.31 -2.50 -17.83
CA SER A 278 -6.40 -3.42 -18.51
C SER A 278 -5.83 -4.47 -17.55
N HIS A 279 -5.47 -5.64 -18.07
CA HIS A 279 -5.04 -6.77 -17.24
C HIS A 279 -3.99 -7.66 -17.90
N ASP A 280 -3.31 -8.51 -17.11
CA ASP A 280 -2.19 -9.33 -17.58
C ASP A 280 -1.07 -8.46 -18.22
N VAL A 281 -0.62 -7.44 -17.48
CA VAL A 281 0.38 -6.48 -17.96
C VAL A 281 1.69 -6.65 -17.20
N THR A 282 2.81 -6.64 -17.91
CA THR A 282 4.15 -6.63 -17.30
C THR A 282 4.96 -5.44 -17.82
N ILE A 283 5.52 -4.64 -16.90
CA ILE A 283 6.43 -3.55 -17.19
C ILE A 283 7.78 -3.90 -16.53
N ASP A 284 8.84 -4.01 -17.31
CA ASP A 284 10.14 -4.52 -16.86
C ASP A 284 11.31 -3.66 -17.37
N ARG A 285 12.28 -3.38 -16.50
CA ARG A 285 13.53 -2.67 -16.85
C ARG A 285 13.31 -1.31 -17.51
N SER A 286 12.32 -0.57 -17.04
CA SER A 286 11.92 0.72 -17.61
C SER A 286 12.45 1.92 -16.81
N PHE A 287 12.40 3.10 -17.43
CA PHE A 287 12.74 4.37 -16.78
C PHE A 287 11.61 5.38 -17.00
N PHE A 288 11.22 6.09 -15.94
CA PHE A 288 10.20 7.12 -16.02
C PHE A 288 10.72 8.42 -15.41
N ARG A 289 10.67 9.50 -16.19
CA ARG A 289 10.70 10.87 -15.68
C ARG A 289 9.53 11.66 -16.23
N THR A 290 8.65 12.12 -15.35
CA THR A 290 7.38 12.77 -15.68
C THR A 290 7.14 13.99 -14.79
N ALA A 291 6.31 14.94 -15.24
CA ALA A 291 5.78 16.02 -14.41
C ALA A 291 4.28 15.83 -14.13
N ASP A 292 3.93 14.57 -13.90
CA ASP A 292 2.68 14.02 -13.39
C ASP A 292 2.94 12.52 -13.06
N ASP A 293 1.92 11.68 -12.95
CA ASP A 293 2.06 10.27 -12.57
C ASP A 293 3.07 9.50 -13.45
N CYS A 294 4.10 8.85 -12.87
CA CYS A 294 4.98 8.02 -13.70
C CYS A 294 4.21 6.86 -14.34
N ILE A 295 3.41 6.16 -13.55
CA ILE A 295 2.43 5.17 -14.02
C ILE A 295 1.12 5.42 -13.28
N ALA A 296 0.02 5.55 -14.04
CA ALA A 296 -1.31 5.65 -13.50
C ALA A 296 -2.17 4.46 -13.93
N ILE A 297 -2.80 3.78 -12.98
CA ILE A 297 -3.72 2.67 -13.23
C ILE A 297 -5.13 3.15 -12.87
N LYS A 298 -5.96 3.33 -13.90
CA LYS A 298 -7.27 3.98 -13.85
C LYS A 298 -8.37 3.04 -14.32
N GLY A 299 -9.61 3.40 -14.03
CA GLY A 299 -10.79 2.64 -14.41
C GLY A 299 -11.92 3.59 -14.78
N VAL A 300 -12.52 3.36 -15.93
CA VAL A 300 -13.71 4.06 -16.39
C VAL A 300 -14.77 3.05 -16.84
N VAL A 301 -16.03 3.45 -16.86
CA VAL A 301 -17.12 2.62 -17.44
C VAL A 301 -17.24 2.89 -18.94
N THR A 302 -17.09 4.15 -19.34
CA THR A 302 -16.93 4.61 -20.72
C THR A 302 -15.76 5.57 -20.81
N PRO A 303 -15.11 5.78 -21.97
CA PRO A 303 -13.99 6.71 -22.08
C PRO A 303 -14.33 8.10 -21.52
N GLY A 304 -13.54 8.54 -20.53
CA GLY A 304 -13.80 9.75 -19.73
C GLY A 304 -14.45 9.44 -18.39
N TYR A 305 -14.06 10.18 -17.35
CA TYR A 305 -14.56 9.99 -16.00
C TYR A 305 -15.94 10.63 -15.80
N ASN A 306 -16.86 9.90 -15.17
CA ASN A 306 -18.15 10.42 -14.74
C ASN A 306 -18.56 9.82 -13.40
N ALA A 307 -18.50 10.60 -12.32
CA ALA A 307 -18.76 10.15 -10.95
C ALA A 307 -20.07 9.35 -10.73
N SER A 308 -21.07 9.50 -11.60
CA SER A 308 -22.34 8.76 -11.49
C SER A 308 -22.27 7.32 -12.01
N ASP A 309 -21.24 6.97 -12.77
CA ASP A 309 -21.12 5.62 -13.31
C ASP A 309 -20.75 4.62 -12.21
N ASN A 310 -21.48 3.50 -12.20
CA ASN A 310 -21.28 2.44 -11.22
C ASN A 310 -19.99 1.67 -11.53
N PRO A 311 -18.98 1.68 -10.64
CA PRO A 311 -17.71 0.98 -10.87
C PRO A 311 -17.88 -0.52 -11.17
N ALA A 312 -18.92 -1.16 -10.61
CA ALA A 312 -19.20 -2.58 -10.88
C ALA A 312 -19.50 -2.90 -12.37
N SER A 313 -19.82 -1.88 -13.18
CA SER A 313 -20.05 -2.01 -14.62
C SER A 313 -18.78 -1.82 -15.45
N GLY A 314 -17.69 -1.32 -14.86
CA GLY A 314 -16.42 -1.10 -15.56
C GLY A 314 -15.57 -2.36 -15.62
N ALA A 315 -14.80 -2.54 -16.70
CA ALA A 315 -13.86 -3.65 -16.80
C ALA A 315 -12.79 -3.59 -15.68
N PRO A 316 -12.38 -4.73 -15.09
CA PRO A 316 -11.44 -4.73 -13.97
C PRO A 316 -10.00 -4.47 -14.40
N ASN A 317 -9.17 -4.00 -13.46
CA ASN A 317 -7.71 -3.98 -13.60
C ASN A 317 -7.12 -5.10 -12.74
N TYR A 318 -6.38 -6.05 -13.33
CA TYR A 318 -5.79 -7.12 -12.53
C TYR A 318 -4.58 -7.78 -13.16
N ASN A 319 -3.79 -8.48 -12.34
CA ASN A 319 -2.59 -9.18 -12.78
C ASN A 319 -1.60 -8.25 -13.52
N ILE A 320 -1.17 -7.20 -12.82
CA ILE A 320 -0.23 -6.20 -13.34
C ILE A 320 1.06 -6.30 -12.53
N THR A 321 2.21 -6.35 -13.20
CA THR A 321 3.54 -6.38 -12.55
C THR A 321 4.43 -5.28 -13.10
N ILE A 322 4.97 -4.43 -12.23
CA ILE A 322 5.92 -3.35 -12.54
C ILE A 322 7.22 -3.64 -11.80
N GLN A 323 8.31 -3.85 -12.53
CA GLN A 323 9.53 -4.36 -11.92
C GLN A 323 10.84 -3.90 -12.55
N ASN A 324 11.92 -4.00 -11.76
CA ASN A 324 13.30 -3.71 -12.18
C ASN A 324 13.47 -2.32 -12.81
N SER A 325 12.66 -1.36 -12.39
CA SER A 325 12.50 -0.07 -13.07
C SER A 325 12.92 1.11 -12.17
N GLN A 326 13.20 2.25 -12.81
CA GLN A 326 13.60 3.49 -12.15
C GLN A 326 12.59 4.60 -12.39
N PHE A 327 12.31 5.40 -11.35
CA PHE A 327 11.24 6.39 -11.38
C PHE A 327 11.68 7.76 -10.86
N TRP A 328 11.16 8.80 -11.49
CA TRP A 328 11.37 10.19 -11.17
C TRP A 328 10.08 10.97 -11.45
N SER A 329 9.41 11.40 -10.39
CA SER A 329 8.22 12.26 -10.50
C SER A 329 8.61 13.69 -10.11
N ASP A 330 8.58 14.61 -11.08
CA ASP A 330 8.73 16.05 -10.87
C ASP A 330 7.45 16.67 -10.24
N ALA A 331 6.30 16.01 -10.37
CA ALA A 331 5.03 16.36 -9.73
C ALA A 331 4.09 15.14 -9.71
N ASN A 332 3.13 15.13 -8.78
CA ASN A 332 2.13 14.07 -8.60
C ASN A 332 2.73 12.73 -8.07
N ASP A 333 2.21 11.58 -8.51
CA ASP A 333 2.56 10.28 -7.95
C ASP A 333 3.70 9.62 -8.73
N VAL A 334 4.39 8.69 -8.08
CA VAL A 334 5.23 7.74 -8.83
C VAL A 334 4.32 6.63 -9.37
N TRP A 335 3.54 6.00 -8.49
CA TRP A 335 2.55 5.02 -8.89
C TRP A 335 1.19 5.45 -8.35
N ALA A 336 0.32 5.91 -9.25
CA ALA A 336 -1.07 6.19 -8.96
C ALA A 336 -1.92 4.95 -9.27
N LEU A 337 -2.71 4.51 -8.29
CA LEU A 337 -3.78 3.54 -8.47
C LEU A 337 -5.11 4.25 -8.19
N GLY A 338 -5.65 4.88 -9.23
CA GLY A 338 -6.64 5.94 -9.14
C GLY A 338 -6.23 7.13 -10.02
N ALA A 339 -6.83 8.31 -9.89
CA ALA A 339 -7.96 8.66 -9.02
C ALA A 339 -9.32 8.23 -9.63
N GLU A 340 -9.38 8.08 -10.95
CA GLU A 340 -10.54 7.58 -11.67
C GLU A 340 -10.74 6.09 -11.39
N THR A 341 -11.61 5.78 -10.42
CA THR A 341 -11.74 4.42 -9.86
C THR A 341 -13.04 3.71 -10.23
N GLN A 342 -13.41 3.77 -11.51
CA GLN A 342 -14.65 3.19 -12.05
C GLN A 342 -14.42 1.84 -12.76
N ALA A 343 -13.58 1.00 -12.16
CA ALA A 343 -13.40 -0.40 -12.54
C ALA A 343 -14.09 -1.32 -11.52
N ALA A 344 -14.51 -2.52 -11.94
CA ALA A 344 -15.18 -3.48 -11.05
C ALA A 344 -14.31 -3.86 -9.84
N TYR A 345 -12.99 -3.94 -10.03
CA TYR A 345 -11.98 -4.10 -8.99
C TYR A 345 -10.57 -3.82 -9.53
N TYR A 346 -9.64 -3.59 -8.61
CA TYR A 346 -8.19 -3.53 -8.80
C TYR A 346 -7.55 -4.65 -7.98
N GLU A 347 -6.97 -5.65 -8.61
CA GLU A 347 -6.53 -6.85 -7.90
C GLU A 347 -5.24 -7.49 -8.42
N ASN A 348 -4.39 -8.01 -7.52
CA ASN A 348 -3.15 -8.70 -7.90
C ASN A 348 -2.21 -7.78 -8.72
N ILE A 349 -1.86 -6.64 -8.12
CA ILE A 349 -0.95 -5.64 -8.71
C ILE A 349 0.34 -5.64 -7.89
N LYS A 350 1.49 -5.70 -8.58
CA LYS A 350 2.80 -5.92 -7.95
C LYS A 350 3.81 -4.89 -8.44
N TYR A 351 4.55 -4.31 -7.51
CA TYR A 351 5.68 -3.41 -7.73
C TYR A 351 6.91 -4.06 -7.10
N LEU A 352 7.82 -4.59 -7.93
CA LEU A 352 8.91 -5.45 -7.48
C LEU A 352 10.27 -4.90 -7.88
N ASN A 353 11.19 -4.77 -6.93
CA ASN A 353 12.57 -4.37 -7.20
C ASN A 353 12.66 -3.05 -8.00
N ASN A 354 12.14 -1.94 -7.46
CA ASN A 354 12.18 -0.64 -8.13
C ASN A 354 12.97 0.42 -7.33
N ASP A 355 13.62 1.33 -8.06
CA ASP A 355 14.31 2.49 -7.50
C ASP A 355 13.53 3.77 -7.81
N VAL A 356 13.17 4.52 -6.77
CA VAL A 356 12.52 5.82 -6.89
C VAL A 356 13.57 6.88 -6.56
N LEU A 357 14.04 7.57 -7.61
CA LEU A 357 15.12 8.54 -7.52
C LEU A 357 14.63 9.87 -6.94
N TYR A 358 13.40 10.25 -7.30
CA TYR A 358 12.76 11.49 -6.88
C TYR A 358 11.23 11.37 -6.94
N SER A 359 10.56 11.90 -5.94
CA SER A 359 9.11 12.11 -5.92
C SER A 359 8.80 13.45 -5.26
N TYR A 360 8.09 14.30 -5.99
CA TYR A 360 7.68 15.61 -5.54
C TYR A 360 6.17 15.75 -5.73
N ASP A 361 5.49 16.39 -4.79
CA ASP A 361 4.03 16.41 -4.75
C ASP A 361 3.43 17.35 -5.80
N ASP A 362 3.83 18.63 -5.83
CA ASP A 362 3.41 19.57 -6.87
C ASP A 362 4.31 20.81 -6.91
N ARG A 363 4.49 21.38 -8.11
CA ARG A 363 5.28 22.60 -8.28
C ARG A 363 4.63 23.81 -7.61
N ASP A 364 3.33 24.00 -7.82
CA ASP A 364 2.62 25.22 -7.48
C ASP A 364 1.89 25.12 -6.12
N ASN A 365 1.61 23.91 -5.65
CA ASN A 365 0.82 23.60 -4.46
C ASN A 365 1.57 22.68 -3.47
N HIS A 366 2.90 22.77 -3.45
CA HIS A 366 3.76 21.99 -2.56
C HIS A 366 3.29 22.05 -1.10
N GLY A 367 3.15 20.88 -0.46
CA GLY A 367 2.75 20.73 0.94
C GLY A 367 1.24 20.88 1.19
N VAL A 368 0.45 21.28 0.19
CA VAL A 368 -1.01 21.51 0.34
C VAL A 368 -1.81 20.26 0.03
N ILE A 369 -1.41 19.51 -0.99
CA ILE A 369 -2.16 18.35 -1.50
C ILE A 369 -1.75 17.08 -0.75
N GLN A 370 -2.71 16.28 -0.27
CA GLN A 370 -2.45 15.13 0.63
C GLN A 370 -2.31 13.78 -0.07
N ASP A 371 -2.75 13.67 -1.32
CA ASP A 371 -2.84 12.42 -2.09
C ASP A 371 -1.60 12.13 -2.94
N ARG A 372 -0.67 13.10 -3.09
CA ARG A 372 0.53 12.97 -3.92
C ARG A 372 1.67 12.24 -3.18
N ALA A 373 1.97 11.00 -3.54
CA ALA A 373 2.92 10.11 -2.88
C ALA A 373 3.69 9.20 -3.86
N VAL A 374 4.72 8.52 -3.35
CA VAL A 374 5.42 7.49 -4.15
C VAL A 374 4.48 6.32 -4.47
N MET A 375 3.75 5.84 -3.48
CA MET A 375 2.81 4.73 -3.59
C MET A 375 1.41 5.24 -3.25
N ASP A 376 0.63 5.58 -4.26
CA ASP A 376 -0.72 6.13 -4.11
C ASP A 376 -1.81 5.12 -4.48
N ILE A 377 -2.82 5.05 -3.62
CA ILE A 377 -4.16 4.56 -3.96
C ILE A 377 -5.14 5.65 -3.53
N THR A 378 -5.72 6.35 -4.50
CA THR A 378 -6.77 7.34 -4.28
C THR A 378 -8.07 6.91 -4.98
N ALA A 379 -9.11 6.62 -4.19
CA ALA A 379 -10.41 6.19 -4.69
C ALA A 379 -11.42 7.32 -4.72
N LEU A 380 -11.74 7.84 -5.92
CA LEU A 380 -12.81 8.82 -6.11
C LEU A 380 -14.20 8.18 -6.08
N ASN A 381 -14.36 7.03 -6.71
CA ASN A 381 -15.58 6.22 -6.58
C ASN A 381 -15.31 5.05 -5.65
N GLY A 382 -16.29 4.74 -4.80
CA GLY A 382 -16.26 3.52 -4.00
C GLY A 382 -16.07 2.30 -4.90
N THR A 383 -14.91 1.65 -4.78
CA THR A 383 -14.57 0.39 -5.47
C THR A 383 -13.57 -0.40 -4.63
N GLN A 384 -13.12 -1.53 -5.15
CA GLN A 384 -12.37 -2.54 -4.39
C GLN A 384 -10.91 -2.63 -4.87
N PHE A 385 -9.97 -2.46 -3.94
CA PHE A 385 -8.53 -2.67 -4.13
C PHE A 385 -8.09 -3.83 -3.26
N ARG A 386 -7.48 -4.86 -3.87
CA ARG A 386 -7.09 -6.09 -3.17
C ARG A 386 -5.77 -6.68 -3.65
N ASN A 387 -5.04 -7.32 -2.74
CA ASN A 387 -3.83 -8.08 -3.08
C ASN A 387 -2.83 -7.23 -3.88
N ILE A 388 -2.41 -6.12 -3.26
CA ILE A 388 -1.45 -5.17 -3.83
C ILE A 388 -0.13 -5.35 -3.10
N LEU A 389 0.96 -5.54 -3.84
CA LEU A 389 2.29 -5.80 -3.26
C LEU A 389 3.30 -4.77 -3.74
N TYR A 390 3.90 -4.07 -2.80
CA TYR A 390 5.11 -3.28 -2.98
C TYR A 390 6.27 -4.01 -2.31
N GLN A 391 7.27 -4.45 -3.07
CA GLN A 391 8.37 -5.24 -2.55
C GLN A 391 9.72 -4.84 -3.11
N ASP A 392 10.72 -4.77 -2.23
CA ASP A 392 12.11 -4.45 -2.58
C ASP A 392 12.18 -3.07 -3.27
N ILE A 393 11.70 -2.03 -2.58
CA ILE A 393 11.62 -0.66 -3.12
C ILE A 393 12.62 0.25 -2.40
N ARG A 394 13.36 1.04 -3.19
CA ARG A 394 14.38 1.97 -2.67
C ARG A 394 14.01 3.38 -3.09
N VAL A 395 13.61 4.21 -2.14
CA VAL A 395 13.22 5.61 -2.35
C VAL A 395 14.34 6.51 -1.86
N GLU A 396 14.97 7.26 -2.76
CA GLU A 396 16.13 8.10 -2.45
C GLU A 396 15.76 9.52 -2.02
N GLN A 397 14.61 10.01 -2.47
CA GLN A 397 14.10 11.33 -2.17
C GLN A 397 12.59 11.37 -2.44
N SER A 398 11.78 11.75 -1.45
CA SER A 398 10.34 11.85 -1.60
C SER A 398 9.72 12.80 -0.58
N VAL A 399 8.74 13.61 -0.99
CA VAL A 399 7.95 14.42 -0.04
C VAL A 399 7.10 13.52 0.85
N ARG A 400 6.20 12.71 0.26
CA ARG A 400 5.35 11.71 0.94
C ARG A 400 5.66 10.32 0.42
N LEU A 401 5.45 9.30 1.25
CA LEU A 401 5.82 7.93 0.91
C LEU A 401 4.62 7.12 0.42
N ILE A 402 3.54 7.10 1.19
CA ILE A 402 2.37 6.24 0.93
C ILE A 402 1.10 7.04 1.17
N ASN A 403 0.12 6.93 0.27
CA ASN A 403 -1.26 7.35 0.50
C ASN A 403 -2.21 6.20 0.11
N LEU A 404 -3.06 5.78 1.05
CA LEU A 404 -4.16 4.85 0.80
C LEU A 404 -5.45 5.54 1.25
N SER A 405 -6.29 5.97 0.33
CA SER A 405 -7.44 6.79 0.70
C SER A 405 -8.65 6.75 -0.23
N PHE A 406 -9.79 7.09 0.35
CA PHE A 406 -10.98 7.51 -0.38
C PHE A 406 -11.08 9.04 -0.36
N ALA A 407 -11.50 9.64 -1.46
CA ALA A 407 -11.60 11.09 -1.61
C ALA A 407 -12.99 11.52 -2.11
N ASP A 408 -13.41 12.72 -1.70
CA ASP A 408 -14.64 13.38 -2.15
C ASP A 408 -14.43 14.10 -3.50
N SER A 409 -13.19 14.42 -3.84
CA SER A 409 -12.80 15.01 -5.10
C SER A 409 -11.29 14.86 -5.34
N PHE A 410 -10.86 15.10 -6.58
CA PHE A 410 -9.46 15.09 -7.00
C PHE A 410 -9.21 16.26 -7.95
N TRP A 411 -7.93 16.57 -8.18
CA TRP A 411 -7.49 17.64 -9.08
C TRP A 411 -8.17 18.99 -8.75
N PHE A 412 -7.93 19.47 -7.52
CA PHE A 412 -8.46 20.74 -7.01
C PHE A 412 -10.00 20.85 -7.07
N GLY A 413 -10.70 19.73 -6.90
CA GLY A 413 -12.16 19.67 -6.96
C GLY A 413 -12.75 19.50 -8.36
N SER A 414 -11.92 19.46 -9.41
CA SER A 414 -12.38 19.35 -10.80
C SER A 414 -12.98 17.98 -11.13
N LEU A 415 -12.52 16.93 -10.42
CA LEU A 415 -13.10 15.59 -10.52
C LEU A 415 -13.86 15.29 -9.22
N PRO A 416 -15.20 15.33 -9.22
CA PRO A 416 -15.98 14.97 -8.03
C PRO A 416 -15.94 13.46 -7.81
N GLY A 417 -15.83 13.01 -6.57
CA GLY A 417 -15.94 11.62 -6.17
C GLY A 417 -17.38 11.18 -5.89
N ASN A 418 -17.62 9.87 -5.86
CA ASN A 418 -18.89 9.28 -5.47
C ASN A 418 -18.70 8.06 -4.56
N GLN A 419 -18.86 8.30 -3.26
CA GLN A 419 -18.65 7.33 -2.19
C GLN A 419 -19.93 6.57 -1.80
N SER A 420 -21.01 6.71 -2.59
CA SER A 420 -22.26 5.95 -2.40
C SER A 420 -22.14 4.49 -2.86
N PHE A 421 -21.18 4.19 -3.74
CA PHE A 421 -20.87 2.83 -4.19
C PHE A 421 -20.10 2.04 -3.11
N PRO A 422 -20.24 0.70 -3.05
CA PRO A 422 -19.44 -0.14 -2.16
C PRO A 422 -17.95 -0.07 -2.50
N GLY A 423 -17.08 -0.14 -1.50
CA GLY A 423 -15.64 -0.14 -1.74
C GLY A 423 -14.83 -0.58 -0.53
N LEU A 424 -13.55 -0.88 -0.75
CA LEU A 424 -12.58 -1.17 0.30
C LEU A 424 -11.17 -1.08 -0.28
N ILE A 425 -10.20 -0.70 0.55
CA ILE A 425 -8.78 -0.89 0.28
C ILE A 425 -8.31 -1.95 1.28
N SER A 426 -7.94 -3.14 0.81
CA SER A 426 -7.59 -4.27 1.69
C SER A 426 -6.48 -5.13 1.12
N GLY A 427 -5.65 -5.74 1.97
CA GLY A 427 -4.63 -6.69 1.53
C GLY A 427 -3.51 -6.00 0.75
N VAL A 428 -2.99 -4.91 1.30
CA VAL A 428 -1.83 -4.19 0.75
C VAL A 428 -0.60 -4.54 1.57
N THR A 429 0.47 -5.00 0.91
CA THR A 429 1.73 -5.35 1.55
C THR A 429 2.84 -4.43 1.07
N PHE A 430 3.55 -3.83 2.01
CA PHE A 430 4.80 -3.12 1.83
C PHE A 430 5.91 -3.96 2.46
N ARG A 431 6.82 -4.49 1.65
CA ARG A 431 7.89 -5.39 2.10
C ARG A 431 9.27 -4.91 1.64
N ASN A 432 10.24 -4.90 2.53
CA ASN A 432 11.63 -4.54 2.21
C ASN A 432 11.72 -3.19 1.50
N ILE A 433 11.18 -2.15 2.14
CA ILE A 433 11.18 -0.79 1.58
C ILE A 433 12.14 0.07 2.38
N THR A 434 13.04 0.78 1.70
CA THR A 434 13.89 1.79 2.31
C THR A 434 13.56 3.15 1.72
N ALA A 435 13.23 4.13 2.55
CA ALA A 435 13.03 5.50 2.14
C ALA A 435 14.00 6.43 2.88
N VAL A 436 14.78 7.20 2.13
CA VAL A 436 15.77 8.14 2.67
C VAL A 436 15.59 9.53 2.07
N GLY A 437 16.31 10.52 2.60
CA GLY A 437 16.32 11.88 2.06
C GLY A 437 15.32 12.81 2.76
N THR A 438 15.15 14.02 2.25
CA THR A 438 14.27 15.03 2.85
C THR A 438 12.79 14.74 2.57
N GLY A 439 11.89 15.47 3.24
CA GLY A 439 10.44 15.32 3.13
C GLY A 439 9.81 14.78 4.41
N SER A 440 8.47 14.77 4.48
CA SER A 440 7.76 14.23 5.65
C SER A 440 7.76 12.71 5.68
N LYS A 441 7.95 12.06 4.51
CA LYS A 441 7.77 10.61 4.32
C LYS A 441 6.43 10.11 4.85
N GLU A 442 5.41 10.98 4.78
CA GLU A 442 4.08 10.68 5.32
C GLU A 442 3.56 9.33 4.78
N ILE A 443 3.03 8.53 5.70
CA ILE A 443 2.25 7.34 5.40
C ILE A 443 0.82 7.63 5.82
N ARG A 444 -0.01 7.99 4.83
CA ARG A 444 -1.41 8.33 5.04
C ARG A 444 -2.29 7.11 4.79
N LEU A 445 -3.05 6.70 5.80
CA LEU A 445 -4.04 5.63 5.72
C LEU A 445 -5.41 6.22 6.10
N TRP A 446 -6.34 6.28 5.15
CA TRP A 446 -7.56 7.05 5.32
C TRP A 446 -8.79 6.33 4.75
N GLY A 447 -9.47 5.55 5.60
CA GLY A 447 -10.76 4.96 5.24
C GLY A 447 -11.88 6.01 5.17
N TRP A 448 -13.01 5.67 4.56
CA TRP A 448 -14.13 6.60 4.42
C TRP A 448 -15.16 6.47 5.56
N ASP A 449 -15.59 5.23 5.81
CA ASP A 449 -16.52 4.84 6.87
C ASP A 449 -16.28 3.36 7.24
N LEU A 450 -17.08 2.80 8.14
CA LEU A 450 -16.94 1.39 8.55
C LEU A 450 -17.22 0.37 7.42
N GLY A 451 -18.00 0.76 6.39
CA GLY A 451 -18.29 -0.04 5.21
C GLY A 451 -17.30 0.16 4.05
N LYS A 452 -16.43 1.17 4.13
CA LYS A 452 -15.32 1.45 3.20
C LYS A 452 -14.01 1.69 3.96
N PRO A 453 -13.48 0.65 4.63
CA PRO A 453 -12.25 0.77 5.40
C PRO A 453 -11.00 0.75 4.52
N VAL A 454 -9.89 1.24 5.08
CA VAL A 454 -8.54 0.80 4.72
C VAL A 454 -8.18 -0.30 5.71
N SER A 455 -7.92 -1.51 5.25
CA SER A 455 -7.79 -2.68 6.15
C SER A 455 -6.70 -3.64 5.70
N ASP A 456 -6.28 -4.54 6.56
CA ASP A 456 -5.38 -5.65 6.20
C ASP A 456 -4.11 -5.15 5.50
N ILE A 457 -3.39 -4.26 6.16
CA ILE A 457 -2.16 -3.63 5.64
C ILE A 457 -0.95 -4.22 6.35
N LEU A 458 0.03 -4.72 5.59
CA LEU A 458 1.28 -5.23 6.14
C LEU A 458 2.44 -4.29 5.80
N PHE A 459 3.15 -3.84 6.83
CA PHE A 459 4.47 -3.25 6.72
C PHE A 459 5.49 -4.25 7.28
N GLU A 460 6.30 -4.82 6.40
CA GLU A 460 7.35 -5.79 6.74
C GLU A 460 8.71 -5.25 6.30
N ASP A 461 9.62 -5.05 7.26
CA ASP A 461 10.97 -4.54 6.97
C ASP A 461 10.98 -3.20 6.20
N VAL A 462 10.05 -2.30 6.56
CA VAL A 462 10.01 -0.93 6.03
C VAL A 462 10.86 -0.02 6.92
N SER A 463 11.83 0.66 6.31
CA SER A 463 12.72 1.62 6.98
C SER A 463 12.62 3.02 6.38
N ILE A 464 12.59 4.01 7.27
CA ILE A 464 12.62 5.43 6.95
C ILE A 464 13.83 6.04 7.64
N ASP A 465 14.73 6.63 6.86
CA ASP A 465 15.98 7.25 7.31
C ASP A 465 16.82 6.34 8.24
N GLY A 466 16.85 5.05 7.90
CA GLY A 466 17.61 4.01 8.62
C GLY A 466 16.93 3.46 9.87
N GLN A 467 15.74 3.96 10.24
CA GLN A 467 14.92 3.42 11.33
C GLN A 467 13.82 2.54 10.76
N TYR A 468 13.60 1.37 11.33
CA TYR A 468 12.49 0.51 10.92
C TYR A 468 11.20 0.95 11.62
N LEU A 469 10.09 0.89 10.89
CA LEU A 469 8.76 1.09 11.47
C LEU A 469 8.51 0.02 12.54
N THR A 470 7.93 0.42 13.68
CA THR A 470 7.65 -0.50 14.78
C THR A 470 6.17 -0.63 15.08
N ASP A 471 5.43 0.48 15.08
CA ASP A 471 3.97 0.49 15.20
C ASP A 471 3.35 1.76 14.59
N LEU A 472 2.03 1.86 14.62
CA LEU A 472 1.28 2.99 14.08
C LEU A 472 1.38 4.29 14.89
N GLY A 473 1.92 4.24 16.12
CA GLY A 473 2.15 5.40 16.97
C GLY A 473 3.37 6.23 16.56
N ASP A 474 4.22 5.69 15.68
CA ASP A 474 5.39 6.37 15.13
C ASP A 474 4.99 7.47 14.13
N LYS A 475 5.66 8.63 14.16
CA LYS A 475 5.76 9.45 12.94
C LYS A 475 6.59 8.63 11.93
N PRO A 476 6.09 8.36 10.71
CA PRO A 476 5.30 9.30 9.90
C PRO A 476 3.86 8.87 9.59
N PHE A 477 3.23 8.04 10.42
CA PHE A 477 1.85 7.61 10.18
C PHE A 477 0.83 8.73 10.40
N ASN A 478 -0.11 8.86 9.46
CA ASN A 478 -1.31 9.71 9.53
C ASN A 478 -2.54 8.85 9.22
N VAL A 479 -3.31 8.51 10.26
CA VAL A 479 -4.30 7.42 10.24
C VAL A 479 -5.61 7.89 10.84
N ASN A 480 -6.74 7.56 10.22
CA ASN A 480 -8.08 7.84 10.76
C ASN A 480 -8.77 6.62 11.39
N ASN A 481 -9.97 6.84 11.94
CA ASN A 481 -10.73 5.82 12.68
C ASN A 481 -11.32 4.68 11.83
N TYR A 482 -11.17 4.74 10.51
CA TYR A 482 -11.69 3.72 9.58
C TYR A 482 -10.58 2.81 9.04
N VAL A 483 -9.38 2.89 9.63
CA VAL A 483 -8.27 2.00 9.35
C VAL A 483 -8.27 0.82 10.31
N LYS A 484 -8.12 -0.41 9.77
CA LYS A 484 -8.20 -1.65 10.54
C LYS A 484 -7.05 -2.60 10.20
N ASN A 485 -6.70 -3.49 11.13
CA ASN A 485 -5.75 -4.60 10.92
C ASN A 485 -4.45 -4.22 10.18
N VAL A 486 -3.79 -3.17 10.66
CA VAL A 486 -2.44 -2.87 10.20
C VAL A 486 -1.44 -3.64 11.04
N VAL A 487 -0.52 -4.33 10.37
CA VAL A 487 0.57 -5.08 10.99
C VAL A 487 1.88 -4.41 10.58
N VAL A 488 2.67 -4.04 11.58
CA VAL A 488 4.04 -3.57 11.38
C VAL A 488 4.96 -4.60 12.02
N ARG A 489 5.91 -5.15 11.26
CA ARG A 489 6.84 -6.16 11.79
C ARG A 489 8.17 -6.17 11.07
N ARG A 490 9.11 -6.86 11.71
CA ARG A 490 10.38 -7.28 11.12
C ARG A 490 10.27 -8.73 10.70
N SER A 491 10.83 -9.11 9.55
CA SER A 491 10.88 -10.53 9.13
C SER A 491 11.68 -11.41 10.09
N THR A 492 12.59 -10.81 10.87
CA THR A 492 13.38 -11.49 11.89
C THR A 492 12.67 -11.60 13.24
N ALA A 493 11.53 -10.93 13.43
CA ALA A 493 10.74 -11.02 14.65
C ALA A 493 9.79 -12.24 14.60
N PRO A 494 9.44 -12.83 15.75
CA PRO A 494 8.39 -13.85 15.81
C PRO A 494 7.07 -13.31 15.23
N VAL A 495 6.35 -14.16 14.49
CA VAL A 495 5.00 -13.83 13.99
C VAL A 495 4.02 -13.97 15.16
N ASP A 496 3.80 -12.86 15.85
CA ASP A 496 2.83 -12.75 16.95
C ASP A 496 1.44 -12.33 16.45
N THR A 497 1.30 -11.97 15.16
CA THR A 497 0.04 -11.51 14.57
C THR A 497 -0.28 -12.24 13.27
N TYR A 498 -1.50 -12.74 13.17
CA TYR A 498 -2.07 -13.48 12.04
C TYR A 498 -3.31 -12.72 11.56
N VAL A 499 -3.34 -12.29 10.30
CA VAL A 499 -4.47 -11.53 9.72
C VAL A 499 -5.05 -12.37 8.61
N GLY A 500 -6.27 -12.87 8.81
CA GLY A 500 -6.89 -13.83 7.91
C GLY A 500 -7.06 -13.32 6.48
N GLY A 501 -7.11 -12.01 6.26
CA GLY A 501 -7.11 -11.43 4.91
C GLY A 501 -5.72 -11.47 4.25
N LEU A 502 -4.70 -10.91 4.91
CA LEU A 502 -3.30 -10.90 4.44
C LEU A 502 -2.71 -12.31 4.30
N ASP A 503 -3.07 -13.20 5.21
CA ASP A 503 -2.53 -14.55 5.29
C ASP A 503 -3.28 -15.54 4.39
N PHE A 504 -4.31 -15.07 3.65
CA PHE A 504 -5.14 -15.93 2.83
C PHE A 504 -4.31 -16.72 1.81
N SER A 505 -4.58 -18.02 1.71
CA SER A 505 -3.81 -18.92 0.85
C SER A 505 -4.71 -19.96 0.18
N SER A 506 -4.25 -20.45 -0.97
CA SER A 506 -4.79 -21.62 -1.66
C SER A 506 -4.31 -22.94 -1.05
N VAL A 507 -3.46 -22.89 -0.02
CA VAL A 507 -2.90 -24.04 0.68
C VAL A 507 -3.50 -24.13 2.07
N GLN A 508 -4.08 -25.30 2.39
CA GLN A 508 -4.74 -25.57 3.67
C GLN A 508 -3.70 -25.53 4.81
N GLY A 509 -3.97 -24.77 5.86
CA GLY A 509 -3.06 -24.64 7.01
C GLY A 509 -1.90 -23.67 6.82
N ALA A 510 -1.76 -23.02 5.65
CA ALA A 510 -0.76 -21.99 5.46
C ALA A 510 -1.01 -20.80 6.38
N ASN A 511 0.06 -20.24 6.96
CA ASN A 511 -0.02 -19.16 7.96
C ASN A 511 -1.00 -19.47 9.10
N GLN A 512 -1.16 -20.76 9.41
CA GLN A 512 -2.00 -21.32 10.46
C GLN A 512 -3.51 -21.18 10.22
N TRP A 513 -3.91 -20.69 9.05
CA TRP A 513 -5.31 -20.58 8.66
C TRP A 513 -5.79 -21.83 7.95
N TYR A 514 -6.97 -22.29 8.37
CA TYR A 514 -7.67 -23.42 7.79
C TYR A 514 -9.07 -23.01 7.33
N TYR A 515 -9.49 -23.54 6.19
CA TYR A 515 -10.79 -23.30 5.56
C TYR A 515 -11.61 -24.57 5.67
N LYS A 516 -12.67 -24.52 6.47
CA LYS A 516 -13.43 -25.69 6.92
C LYS A 516 -14.93 -25.46 6.77
N GLU A 517 -15.68 -26.55 6.78
CA GLU A 517 -17.13 -26.56 6.98
C GLU A 517 -17.50 -27.37 8.22
N TRP A 518 -18.64 -27.06 8.84
CA TRP A 518 -19.21 -27.82 9.95
C TRP A 518 -20.60 -28.35 9.58
N ASN A 519 -20.77 -29.68 9.65
CA ASN A 519 -21.99 -30.36 9.21
C ASN A 519 -22.97 -30.70 10.36
N GLY A 520 -22.79 -30.12 11.54
CA GLY A 520 -23.54 -30.45 12.75
C GLY A 520 -22.88 -31.49 13.65
N SER A 521 -21.90 -32.26 13.15
CA SER A 521 -21.23 -33.33 13.90
C SER A 521 -19.70 -33.24 13.93
N GLY A 522 -19.08 -32.61 12.93
CA GLY A 522 -17.63 -32.52 12.80
C GLY A 522 -17.19 -31.42 11.84
N TYR A 523 -15.95 -30.94 12.01
CA TYR A 523 -15.30 -30.01 11.08
C TYR A 523 -14.59 -30.80 9.98
N ALA A 524 -14.87 -30.47 8.72
CA ALA A 524 -14.19 -31.02 7.55
C ALA A 524 -13.43 -29.92 6.79
N ASN A 525 -12.28 -30.26 6.19
CA ASN A 525 -11.53 -29.31 5.36
C ASN A 525 -12.25 -29.11 4.02
N MET A 526 -12.37 -27.84 3.61
CA MET A 526 -12.76 -27.49 2.25
C MET A 526 -11.62 -27.81 1.25
N THR A 527 -11.96 -27.89 -0.03
CA THR A 527 -10.99 -28.12 -1.12
C THR A 527 -10.81 -26.85 -1.96
N TRP A 528 -9.56 -26.50 -2.29
CA TRP A 528 -9.28 -25.36 -3.15
C TRP A 528 -9.64 -25.65 -4.61
N SER A 529 -10.48 -24.80 -5.21
CA SER A 529 -10.75 -24.77 -6.65
C SER A 529 -9.92 -23.68 -7.30
N ALA A 530 -8.91 -24.06 -8.09
CA ALA A 530 -8.08 -23.11 -8.83
C ALA A 530 -8.87 -22.38 -9.93
N ALA A 531 -9.85 -23.05 -10.54
CA ALA A 531 -10.71 -22.48 -11.57
C ALA A 531 -11.61 -21.37 -10.99
N ASP A 532 -12.21 -21.62 -9.82
CA ASP A 532 -13.12 -20.67 -9.17
C ASP A 532 -12.37 -19.67 -8.26
N ARG A 533 -11.06 -19.89 -8.03
CA ARG A 533 -10.24 -19.19 -7.02
C ARG A 533 -10.93 -19.15 -5.65
N LYS A 534 -11.51 -20.29 -5.25
CA LYS A 534 -12.41 -20.42 -4.09
C LYS A 534 -12.15 -21.73 -3.35
N TRP A 535 -12.16 -21.69 -2.02
CA TRP A 535 -12.32 -22.87 -1.16
C TRP A 535 -13.77 -23.34 -1.21
N LYS A 536 -14.01 -24.60 -1.59
CA LYS A 536 -15.34 -25.19 -1.75
C LYS A 536 -15.60 -26.24 -0.68
N GLY A 537 -16.75 -26.13 -0.01
CA GLY A 537 -17.28 -27.21 0.82
C GLY A 537 -18.06 -28.23 0.00
N THR A 538 -18.79 -29.10 0.70
CA THR A 538 -19.60 -30.17 0.10
C THR A 538 -20.88 -29.70 -0.59
N GLY A 539 -21.37 -28.50 -0.24
CA GLY A 539 -22.55 -27.88 -0.84
C GLY A 539 -22.24 -27.13 -2.15
N SER A 540 -23.30 -26.64 -2.81
CA SER A 540 -23.18 -25.94 -4.09
C SER A 540 -22.63 -24.52 -3.94
N TYR A 541 -22.99 -23.83 -2.86
CA TYR A 541 -22.71 -22.41 -2.66
C TYR A 541 -21.70 -22.16 -1.55
N ILE A 542 -21.62 -23.05 -0.55
CA ILE A 542 -20.70 -22.92 0.57
C ILE A 542 -19.25 -22.77 0.11
N GLY A 543 -18.57 -21.73 0.63
CA GLY A 543 -17.14 -21.59 0.41
C GLY A 543 -16.58 -20.23 0.78
N MET A 544 -15.29 -20.04 0.49
CA MET A 544 -14.53 -18.83 0.83
C MET A 544 -13.64 -18.39 -0.33
N TRP A 545 -13.70 -17.12 -0.70
CA TRP A 545 -12.98 -16.56 -1.85
C TRP A 545 -12.75 -15.07 -1.65
N GLY A 546 -11.80 -14.51 -2.40
CA GLY A 546 -11.15 -13.27 -1.94
C GLY A 546 -10.59 -13.46 -0.52
N PRO A 547 -9.78 -12.53 0.01
CA PRO A 547 -9.20 -12.73 1.34
C PRO A 547 -10.27 -12.90 2.44
N ASN A 548 -11.44 -12.29 2.24
CA ASN A 548 -12.44 -12.07 3.30
C ASN A 548 -13.87 -12.53 2.97
N PHE A 549 -14.22 -13.06 1.78
CA PHE A 549 -15.61 -13.51 1.56
C PHE A 549 -15.85 -14.92 2.06
N VAL A 550 -16.97 -15.10 2.75
CA VAL A 550 -17.45 -16.36 3.30
C VAL A 550 -18.93 -16.51 2.96
N HIS A 551 -19.33 -17.69 2.50
CA HIS A 551 -20.73 -18.01 2.23
C HIS A 551 -21.10 -19.33 2.90
N PRO A 552 -22.09 -19.35 3.81
CA PRO A 552 -22.62 -20.57 4.42
C PRO A 552 -23.64 -21.29 3.51
N GLU A 553 -24.05 -22.49 3.89
CA GLU A 553 -25.18 -23.20 3.25
C GLU A 553 -25.89 -24.09 4.29
N SER A 554 -26.20 -25.34 3.94
CA SER A 554 -26.69 -26.33 4.91
C SER A 554 -25.63 -26.69 5.96
N ASN A 555 -24.36 -26.53 5.62
CA ASN A 555 -23.24 -26.59 6.56
C ASN A 555 -22.80 -25.16 6.93
N ASP A 556 -22.20 -25.02 8.11
CA ASP A 556 -21.59 -23.75 8.50
C ASP A 556 -20.27 -23.57 7.75
N ALA A 557 -19.98 -22.35 7.31
CA ALA A 557 -18.69 -21.99 6.75
C ALA A 557 -17.75 -21.51 7.87
N VAL A 558 -16.56 -22.09 7.96
CA VAL A 558 -15.67 -21.95 9.12
C VAL A 558 -14.26 -21.53 8.71
N LYS A 559 -13.86 -20.32 9.12
CA LYS A 559 -12.46 -19.87 9.01
C LYS A 559 -11.79 -20.19 10.35
N ALA A 560 -10.81 -21.08 10.33
CA ALA A 560 -10.19 -21.63 11.54
C ALA A 560 -8.72 -21.22 11.62
N TRP A 561 -8.23 -20.98 12.82
CA TRP A 561 -6.81 -20.71 13.08
C TRP A 561 -6.26 -21.73 14.07
N LEU A 562 -5.09 -22.29 13.77
CA LEU A 562 -4.41 -23.28 14.60
C LEU A 562 -3.30 -22.60 15.40
N ALA A 563 -3.43 -22.57 16.73
CA ALA A 563 -2.47 -21.93 17.61
C ALA A 563 -1.07 -22.57 17.47
N PRO A 564 -0.04 -21.83 16.98
CA PRO A 564 1.31 -22.38 16.85
C PRO A 564 2.03 -22.52 18.19
N SER A 565 1.60 -21.78 19.21
CA SER A 565 2.23 -21.77 20.53
C SER A 565 1.20 -21.54 21.64
N THR A 566 1.57 -21.87 22.88
CA THR A 566 0.76 -21.55 24.06
C THR A 566 0.90 -20.07 24.40
N GLY A 567 -0.21 -19.41 24.71
CA GLY A 567 -0.20 -18.01 25.12
C GLY A 567 -1.59 -17.39 25.21
N THR A 568 -1.65 -16.10 25.54
CA THR A 568 -2.87 -15.29 25.50
C THR A 568 -2.95 -14.62 24.14
N VAL A 569 -4.08 -14.80 23.45
CA VAL A 569 -4.36 -14.18 22.15
C VAL A 569 -5.59 -13.28 22.22
N MET A 570 -5.58 -12.20 21.46
CA MET A 570 -6.78 -11.45 21.08
C MET A 570 -7.23 -11.91 19.70
N ILE A 571 -8.50 -12.23 19.58
CA ILE A 571 -9.19 -12.59 18.33
C ILE A 571 -10.14 -11.43 18.03
N LYS A 572 -9.88 -10.72 16.92
CA LYS A 572 -10.61 -9.53 16.53
C LYS A 572 -11.04 -9.50 15.10
N GLY A 573 -12.10 -8.75 14.79
CA GLY A 573 -12.54 -8.64 13.41
C GLY A 573 -13.88 -7.96 13.21
N THR A 574 -14.32 -7.95 11.95
CA THR A 574 -15.64 -7.45 11.52
C THR A 574 -16.30 -8.50 10.64
N ALA A 575 -17.60 -8.73 10.82
CA ALA A 575 -18.41 -9.54 9.92
C ALA A 575 -19.59 -8.72 9.41
N ALA A 576 -19.75 -8.55 8.10
CA ALA A 576 -20.77 -7.70 7.47
C ALA A 576 -21.34 -8.33 6.20
N LYS A 577 -22.57 -7.95 5.81
CA LYS A 577 -23.14 -8.41 4.54
C LYS A 577 -22.49 -7.72 3.36
N TRP A 578 -22.07 -8.54 2.39
CA TRP A 578 -21.65 -8.08 1.08
C TRP A 578 -22.86 -7.89 0.16
N ASP A 579 -23.64 -8.96 0.01
CA ASP A 579 -24.80 -9.00 -0.89
C ASP A 579 -26.05 -8.48 -0.17
N THR A 580 -26.33 -7.19 -0.29
CA THR A 580 -27.51 -6.56 0.35
C THR A 580 -28.73 -6.44 -0.55
N GLY A 581 -28.73 -7.14 -1.69
CA GLY A 581 -29.82 -7.14 -2.66
C GLY A 581 -31.02 -8.02 -2.30
N GLY A 582 -30.91 -8.82 -1.23
CA GLY A 582 -31.94 -9.76 -0.79
C GLY A 582 -31.49 -10.61 0.41
N GLY A 583 -32.16 -11.76 0.62
CA GLY A 583 -31.83 -12.73 1.67
C GLY A 583 -32.40 -12.40 3.05
N ASP A 584 -32.08 -13.23 4.03
CA ASP A 584 -32.54 -13.11 5.42
C ASP A 584 -31.41 -12.94 6.44
N GLY A 585 -30.18 -12.72 5.96
CA GLY A 585 -29.04 -12.46 6.83
C GLY A 585 -28.26 -13.72 7.19
N VAL A 586 -27.13 -13.52 7.87
CA VAL A 586 -26.35 -14.62 8.45
C VAL A 586 -26.28 -14.46 9.95
N ARG A 587 -25.60 -15.40 10.60
CA ARG A 587 -25.26 -15.35 12.01
C ARG A 587 -23.86 -15.90 12.24
N ILE A 588 -23.17 -15.35 13.22
CA ILE A 588 -21.75 -15.61 13.48
C ILE A 588 -21.50 -15.97 14.95
N LYS A 589 -20.49 -16.80 15.19
CA LYS A 589 -19.92 -17.08 16.51
C LYS A 589 -18.44 -17.47 16.42
N ILE A 590 -17.74 -17.43 17.54
CA ILE A 590 -16.34 -17.83 17.70
C ILE A 590 -16.27 -18.96 18.71
N MET A 591 -15.60 -20.04 18.34
CA MET A 591 -15.36 -21.21 19.18
C MET A 591 -13.85 -21.39 19.40
N LYS A 592 -13.47 -21.96 20.53
CA LYS A 592 -12.17 -22.54 20.78
C LYS A 592 -12.36 -24.04 21.03
N ASN A 593 -11.89 -24.88 20.13
CA ASN A 593 -12.19 -26.31 20.14
C ASN A 593 -13.72 -26.53 20.24
N GLY A 594 -14.21 -27.11 21.33
CA GLY A 594 -15.64 -27.29 21.61
C GLY A 594 -16.30 -26.19 22.46
N THR A 595 -15.55 -25.19 22.93
CA THR A 595 -16.04 -24.16 23.84
C THR A 595 -16.34 -22.87 23.08
N GLN A 596 -17.53 -22.29 23.26
CA GLN A 596 -17.85 -21.00 22.64
C GLN A 596 -17.14 -19.85 23.38
N LEU A 597 -16.49 -18.98 22.61
CA LEU A 597 -15.85 -17.75 23.12
C LEU A 597 -16.73 -16.52 22.93
N TRP A 598 -17.45 -16.44 21.81
CA TRP A 598 -18.27 -15.28 21.48
C TRP A 598 -19.44 -15.62 20.53
N PRO A 599 -20.62 -15.00 20.71
CA PRO A 599 -21.06 -14.30 21.92
C PRO A 599 -21.03 -15.22 23.15
N SER A 600 -21.28 -14.70 24.36
CA SER A 600 -21.25 -15.52 25.59
C SER A 600 -22.18 -16.73 25.56
N GLY A 601 -23.21 -16.69 24.70
CA GLY A 601 -24.00 -17.84 24.29
C GLY A 601 -24.81 -17.54 23.03
N GLY A 602 -25.24 -18.59 22.32
CA GLY A 602 -26.06 -18.45 21.11
C GLY A 602 -25.27 -17.93 19.90
N TRP A 603 -25.94 -17.16 19.04
CA TRP A 603 -25.39 -16.62 17.81
C TRP A 603 -25.56 -15.10 17.75
N GLN A 604 -24.60 -14.39 17.15
CA GLN A 604 -24.76 -12.98 16.82
C GLN A 604 -25.37 -12.87 15.41
N PRO A 605 -26.59 -12.32 15.24
CA PRO A 605 -27.18 -12.12 13.92
C PRO A 605 -26.55 -10.94 13.18
N ILE A 606 -26.56 -11.02 11.85
CA ILE A 606 -26.20 -9.94 10.91
C ILE A 606 -27.36 -9.82 9.91
N GLY A 607 -28.01 -8.66 9.88
CA GLY A 607 -29.19 -8.43 9.05
C GLY A 607 -28.88 -8.48 7.55
N ALA A 608 -29.88 -8.81 6.73
CA ALA A 608 -29.72 -8.98 5.27
C ALA A 608 -29.15 -7.74 4.56
N THR A 609 -29.41 -6.54 5.07
CA THR A 609 -28.94 -5.27 4.49
C THR A 609 -27.79 -4.63 5.28
N ASP A 610 -27.23 -5.33 6.26
CA ASP A 610 -26.28 -4.75 7.21
C ASP A 610 -24.84 -4.74 6.66
N ARG A 611 -24.50 -3.66 5.96
CA ARG A 611 -23.14 -3.41 5.40
C ARG A 611 -22.12 -2.96 6.44
N LEU A 612 -22.57 -2.50 7.61
CA LEU A 612 -21.66 -2.13 8.69
C LEU A 612 -21.24 -3.37 9.48
N GLY A 613 -22.18 -4.30 9.62
CA GLY A 613 -21.98 -5.57 10.27
C GLY A 613 -21.74 -5.46 11.76
N VAL A 614 -21.15 -6.52 12.31
CA VAL A 614 -20.80 -6.64 13.72
C VAL A 614 -19.29 -6.70 13.88
N GLN A 615 -18.77 -5.88 14.80
CA GLN A 615 -17.38 -6.01 15.25
C GLN A 615 -17.35 -7.02 16.41
N PHE A 616 -16.40 -7.95 16.39
CA PHE A 616 -16.23 -8.93 17.45
C PHE A 616 -14.82 -8.83 18.03
N GLY A 617 -14.70 -9.16 19.31
CA GLY A 617 -13.45 -9.07 20.03
C GLY A 617 -13.40 -9.88 21.29
N VAL A 618 -12.53 -10.89 21.33
CA VAL A 618 -12.35 -11.75 22.50
C VAL A 618 -10.89 -12.06 22.76
N ILE A 619 -10.55 -12.15 24.04
CA ILE A 619 -9.24 -12.62 24.47
C ILE A 619 -9.40 -14.02 25.06
N ALA A 620 -8.52 -14.92 24.66
CA ALA A 620 -8.52 -16.28 25.15
C ALA A 620 -7.09 -16.77 25.36
N ASN A 621 -6.91 -17.62 26.36
CA ASN A 621 -5.71 -18.44 26.46
C ASN A 621 -5.82 -19.61 25.48
N VAL A 622 -4.77 -19.87 24.72
CA VAL A 622 -4.64 -21.00 23.80
C VAL A 622 -3.43 -21.84 24.19
N ALA A 623 -3.52 -23.15 24.01
CA ALA A 623 -2.40 -24.07 23.99
C ALA A 623 -1.95 -24.29 22.54
N ALA A 624 -0.68 -24.64 22.34
CA ALA A 624 -0.20 -25.07 21.03
C ALA A 624 -1.08 -26.23 20.51
N GLY A 625 -1.61 -26.09 19.29
CA GLY A 625 -2.51 -27.06 18.67
C GLY A 625 -4.01 -26.81 18.91
N ASP A 626 -4.40 -25.82 19.74
CA ASP A 626 -5.81 -25.42 19.86
C ASP A 626 -6.30 -24.78 18.56
N TYR A 627 -7.55 -25.06 18.19
CA TYR A 627 -8.24 -24.34 17.12
C TYR A 627 -9.10 -23.21 17.67
N VAL A 628 -9.02 -22.05 17.02
CA VAL A 628 -10.03 -21.00 17.07
C VAL A 628 -10.86 -21.08 15.79
N TYR A 629 -12.17 -21.26 15.91
CA TYR A 629 -13.09 -21.34 14.78
C TYR A 629 -13.97 -20.10 14.73
N ILE A 630 -13.95 -19.38 13.62
CA ILE A 630 -14.89 -18.30 13.34
C ILE A 630 -15.94 -18.86 12.37
N VAL A 631 -17.16 -19.00 12.87
CA VAL A 631 -18.22 -19.80 12.26
C VAL A 631 -19.30 -18.87 11.74
N VAL A 632 -19.59 -18.95 10.44
CA VAL A 632 -20.70 -18.24 9.78
C VAL A 632 -21.74 -19.29 9.36
N ASN A 633 -22.99 -19.08 9.76
CA ASN A 633 -24.12 -19.92 9.38
C ASN A 633 -25.21 -19.05 8.75
N LYS A 634 -25.98 -19.63 7.84
CA LYS A 634 -27.20 -19.03 7.33
C LYS A 634 -28.24 -18.87 8.44
N ASN A 635 -29.24 -18.02 8.17
CA ASN A 635 -30.45 -17.98 8.98
C ASN A 635 -31.42 -19.07 8.50
N GLY A 636 -32.50 -18.71 7.82
CA GLY A 636 -33.43 -19.63 7.19
C GLY A 636 -32.98 -20.06 5.79
N THR A 637 -32.48 -19.13 4.97
CA THR A 637 -32.03 -19.38 3.60
C THR A 637 -30.56 -19.04 3.41
N ASP A 638 -29.91 -19.63 2.42
CA ASP A 638 -28.54 -19.31 1.97
C ASP A 638 -28.52 -18.29 0.82
N SER A 639 -29.65 -17.65 0.52
CA SER A 639 -29.73 -16.69 -0.58
C SER A 639 -29.14 -15.34 -0.17
N TYR A 640 -28.21 -14.79 -0.96
CA TYR A 640 -27.55 -13.51 -0.70
C TYR A 640 -26.78 -13.48 0.64
N ASP A 641 -26.11 -14.58 0.98
CA ASP A 641 -25.42 -14.75 2.26
C ASP A 641 -23.91 -14.57 2.20
N THR A 642 -23.38 -14.08 1.08
CA THR A 642 -21.97 -13.65 1.01
C THR A 642 -21.72 -12.61 2.10
N THR A 643 -20.80 -12.96 2.99
CA THR A 643 -20.43 -12.20 4.17
C THR A 643 -18.97 -11.85 4.06
N VAL A 644 -18.64 -10.58 4.27
CA VAL A 644 -17.27 -10.14 4.48
C VAL A 644 -16.91 -10.51 5.92
N LEU A 645 -15.96 -11.44 6.09
CA LEU A 645 -15.39 -11.82 7.37
C LEU A 645 -13.91 -11.42 7.41
N ASP A 646 -13.66 -10.34 8.12
CA ASP A 646 -12.32 -9.87 8.45
C ASP A 646 -11.96 -10.33 9.86
N ALA A 647 -10.78 -10.95 10.03
CA ALA A 647 -10.35 -11.52 11.30
C ALA A 647 -8.83 -11.46 11.48
N MET A 648 -8.40 -11.09 12.69
CA MET A 648 -7.01 -10.96 13.12
C MET A 648 -6.83 -11.62 14.49
N ILE A 649 -5.73 -12.35 14.66
CA ILE A 649 -5.35 -13.02 15.90
C ILE A 649 -3.95 -12.55 16.30
N THR A 650 -3.83 -12.00 17.51
CA THR A 650 -2.58 -11.42 18.00
C THR A 650 -2.22 -11.99 19.38
N TYR A 651 -1.03 -12.59 19.48
CA TYR A 651 -0.38 -12.92 20.75
C TYR A 651 0.08 -11.65 21.46
N LYS A 652 0.14 -11.72 22.80
CA LYS A 652 0.55 -10.59 23.67
C LYS A 652 -0.30 -9.34 23.38
N PRO A 653 -1.64 -9.46 23.54
CA PRO A 653 -2.53 -8.38 23.18
C PRO A 653 -2.18 -7.11 23.95
N VAL A 654 -2.01 -6.03 23.18
CA VAL A 654 -1.96 -4.66 23.69
C VAL A 654 -3.35 -4.08 23.53
N LEU A 655 -4.00 -3.81 24.65
CA LEU A 655 -5.29 -3.14 24.70
C LEU A 655 -5.05 -1.67 24.99
N ASN A 656 -5.58 -0.78 24.17
CA ASN A 656 -5.45 0.67 24.33
C ASN A 656 -6.83 1.31 24.33
N ALA A 657 -7.15 2.06 25.39
CA ALA A 657 -8.49 2.62 25.56
C ALA A 657 -8.94 3.56 24.43
N SER A 658 -8.02 4.21 23.71
CA SER A 658 -8.38 5.09 22.59
C SER A 658 -8.61 4.31 21.30
N THR A 659 -7.69 3.42 20.93
CA THR A 659 -7.80 2.66 19.67
C THR A 659 -8.83 1.55 19.75
N ASP A 660 -9.11 1.06 20.96
CA ASP A 660 -10.14 0.05 21.23
C ASP A 660 -11.50 0.70 21.54
N PHE A 661 -11.67 2.00 21.28
CA PHE A 661 -12.91 2.70 21.57
C PHE A 661 -14.04 2.21 20.66
N LEU A 662 -15.15 1.77 21.26
CA LEU A 662 -16.28 1.19 20.55
C LEU A 662 -17.60 1.88 20.90
N THR A 663 -18.58 1.73 20.02
CA THR A 663 -19.92 2.33 20.11
C THR A 663 -20.92 1.47 20.89
N TYR A 664 -20.47 0.33 21.43
CA TYR A 664 -21.26 -0.57 22.29
C TYR A 664 -20.44 -1.01 23.52
N GLN A 665 -21.13 -1.43 24.59
CA GLN A 665 -20.51 -1.82 25.86
C GLN A 665 -19.82 -3.20 25.76
N GLY A 666 -18.69 -3.37 26.44
CA GLY A 666 -18.03 -4.66 26.65
C GLY A 666 -17.15 -5.15 25.51
N GLY A 667 -17.08 -4.44 24.39
CA GLY A 667 -16.15 -4.77 23.33
C GLY A 667 -14.70 -4.59 23.78
N TRP A 668 -13.83 -5.54 23.45
CA TRP A 668 -12.46 -5.65 23.98
C TRP A 668 -12.38 -5.69 25.52
N ASN A 669 -13.48 -6.02 26.19
CA ASN A 669 -13.67 -5.94 27.64
C ASN A 669 -13.66 -4.52 28.22
N TRP A 670 -13.78 -3.49 27.38
CA TRP A 670 -13.94 -2.11 27.81
C TRP A 670 -15.41 -1.78 28.09
N HIS A 671 -15.65 -1.09 29.19
CA HIS A 671 -16.95 -0.54 29.58
C HIS A 671 -16.83 0.95 29.88
N TYR A 672 -17.88 1.68 29.51
CA TYR A 672 -17.98 3.13 29.67
C TYR A 672 -19.02 3.42 30.73
N LEU A 673 -18.56 3.88 31.89
CA LEU A 673 -19.33 3.93 33.11
C LEU A 673 -19.29 5.33 33.73
N GLN A 674 -20.24 5.59 34.63
CA GLN A 674 -20.26 6.77 35.49
C GLN A 674 -20.47 6.39 36.95
N GLY A 675 -20.02 7.28 37.84
CA GLY A 675 -20.29 7.22 39.28
C GLY A 675 -19.07 7.55 40.14
N ASN A 676 -19.34 7.97 41.38
CA ASN A 676 -18.31 8.37 42.34
C ASN A 676 -17.76 7.21 43.18
N ALA A 677 -18.51 6.11 43.27
CA ALA A 677 -18.13 4.86 43.94
C ALA A 677 -18.89 3.68 43.31
N ALA A 678 -18.40 2.45 43.53
CA ALA A 678 -19.11 1.26 43.11
C ALA A 678 -20.44 1.08 43.88
N PRO A 679 -21.52 0.55 43.27
CA PRO A 679 -21.58 0.08 41.88
C PRO A 679 -21.66 1.23 40.86
N TYR A 680 -20.91 1.12 39.78
CA TYR A 680 -20.93 2.09 38.68
C TYR A 680 -22.08 1.80 37.71
N THR A 681 -22.58 2.85 37.06
CA THR A 681 -23.69 2.75 36.09
C THR A 681 -23.17 2.83 34.66
N SER A 682 -23.72 2.02 33.74
CA SER A 682 -23.36 2.09 32.32
C SER A 682 -23.83 3.39 31.69
N MET A 683 -22.95 4.02 30.90
CA MET A 683 -23.28 5.15 30.04
C MET A 683 -24.01 4.66 28.77
N ALA A 684 -24.74 5.56 28.11
CA ALA A 684 -25.45 5.30 26.87
C ALA A 684 -24.69 5.88 25.67
N TRP A 685 -24.67 5.15 24.55
CA TRP A 685 -24.03 5.65 23.32
C TRP A 685 -24.91 6.70 22.64
N ASN A 686 -24.32 7.84 22.29
CA ASN A 686 -24.93 8.88 21.47
C ASN A 686 -24.32 8.85 20.06
N ALA A 687 -25.13 8.46 19.07
CA ALA A 687 -24.67 8.35 17.69
C ALA A 687 -24.50 9.70 16.97
N THR A 688 -25.11 10.78 17.46
CA THR A 688 -25.09 12.10 16.81
C THR A 688 -23.73 12.76 16.95
N ASP A 689 -23.16 12.74 18.16
CA ASP A 689 -21.86 13.34 18.46
C ASP A 689 -20.76 12.31 18.73
N LYS A 690 -21.09 11.02 18.60
CA LYS A 690 -20.18 9.89 18.76
C LYS A 690 -19.55 9.81 20.16
N THR A 691 -20.36 10.05 21.20
CA THR A 691 -19.91 10.00 22.59
C THR A 691 -20.68 8.98 23.43
N TRP A 692 -20.00 8.41 24.43
CA TRP A 692 -20.72 7.80 25.56
C TRP A 692 -21.16 8.89 26.50
N ARG A 693 -22.45 8.91 26.85
CA ARG A 693 -23.06 9.90 27.73
C ARG A 693 -23.62 9.29 29.01
N GLY A 694 -23.29 9.94 30.11
CA GLY A 694 -23.86 9.69 31.41
C GLY A 694 -25.22 10.36 31.58
N THR A 695 -25.72 10.37 32.82
CA THR A 695 -26.97 11.06 33.19
C THR A 695 -26.81 12.58 33.23
N ASN A 696 -25.61 13.07 33.55
CA ASN A 696 -25.30 14.49 33.55
C ASN A 696 -24.76 14.93 32.19
N ALA A 697 -25.04 16.18 31.82
CA ALA A 697 -24.80 16.70 30.47
C ALA A 697 -23.35 16.55 29.99
N TRP A 698 -22.39 16.68 30.91
CA TRP A 698 -20.95 16.67 30.60
C TRP A 698 -20.21 15.42 31.10
N ASN A 699 -20.92 14.42 31.64
CA ASN A 699 -20.34 13.10 31.85
C ASN A 699 -20.20 12.43 30.48
N ILE A 700 -19.07 12.64 29.81
CA ILE A 700 -18.87 12.18 28.44
C ILE A 700 -17.50 11.51 28.23
N ILE A 701 -17.49 10.51 27.35
CA ILE A 701 -16.27 9.87 26.86
C ILE A 701 -16.31 9.89 25.33
N HIS A 702 -15.28 10.47 24.72
CA HIS A 702 -15.12 10.52 23.27
C HIS A 702 -14.16 9.43 22.77
N ASP A 703 -14.15 9.26 21.45
CA ASP A 703 -13.07 8.59 20.75
C ASP A 703 -11.72 9.31 20.97
N GLY A 704 -10.62 8.63 20.67
CA GLY A 704 -9.28 9.19 20.85
C GLY A 704 -8.81 9.30 22.31
N GLY A 705 -9.63 8.98 23.31
CA GLY A 705 -9.20 8.92 24.73
C GLY A 705 -9.63 10.10 25.57
N LEU A 706 -10.48 10.99 25.06
CA LEU A 706 -11.00 12.11 25.84
C LEU A 706 -12.10 11.65 26.80
N MET A 707 -12.09 12.25 27.99
CA MET A 707 -13.06 12.04 29.05
C MET A 707 -13.36 13.40 29.70
N HIS A 708 -14.60 13.59 30.14
CA HIS A 708 -15.01 14.77 30.87
C HIS A 708 -15.91 14.35 32.05
N PRO A 709 -15.64 14.82 33.29
CA PRO A 709 -16.47 14.53 34.47
C PRO A 709 -17.63 15.53 34.61
N ASP A 710 -18.58 15.24 35.50
CA ASP A 710 -19.64 16.19 35.89
C ASP A 710 -19.97 15.98 37.38
N ALA A 711 -21.25 15.94 37.78
CA ALA A 711 -21.66 15.59 39.14
C ALA A 711 -21.23 14.16 39.53
N ASP A 712 -21.15 13.26 38.55
CA ASP A 712 -20.55 11.94 38.70
C ASP A 712 -19.14 11.92 38.09
N GLY A 713 -18.28 11.05 38.63
CA GLY A 713 -17.04 10.67 37.98
C GLY A 713 -17.29 9.93 36.67
N THR A 714 -16.43 10.16 35.69
CA THR A 714 -16.44 9.47 34.39
C THR A 714 -15.40 8.35 34.43
N VAL A 715 -15.81 7.13 34.09
CA VAL A 715 -15.02 5.92 34.35
C VAL A 715 -14.89 5.08 33.09
N ARG A 716 -13.65 4.75 32.71
CA ARG A 716 -13.38 3.64 31.80
C ARG A 716 -13.06 2.41 32.63
N ALA A 717 -13.67 1.28 32.32
CA ALA A 717 -13.43 0.03 33.02
C ALA A 717 -12.96 -1.04 32.04
N TRP A 718 -11.97 -1.82 32.44
CA TRP A 718 -11.51 -2.98 31.68
C TRP A 718 -11.66 -4.24 32.53
N THR A 719 -12.42 -5.22 32.04
CA THR A 719 -12.59 -6.51 32.71
C THR A 719 -11.54 -7.49 32.19
N ALA A 720 -10.73 -8.07 33.09
CA ALA A 720 -9.71 -9.05 32.76
C ALA A 720 -10.36 -10.32 32.17
N PRO A 721 -10.12 -10.64 30.89
CA PRO A 721 -10.70 -11.83 30.26
C PRO A 721 -10.02 -13.13 30.72
N ALA A 722 -8.79 -13.04 31.22
CA ALA A 722 -7.99 -14.18 31.64
C ALA A 722 -7.14 -13.83 32.87
N SER A 723 -6.87 -14.85 33.69
CA SER A 723 -5.90 -14.73 34.78
C SER A 723 -4.48 -14.60 34.24
N GLY A 724 -3.67 -13.74 34.84
CA GLY A 724 -2.29 -13.49 34.42
C GLY A 724 -1.70 -12.24 35.05
N THR A 725 -0.59 -11.76 34.50
CA THR A 725 0.00 -10.47 34.86
C THR A 725 -0.20 -9.50 33.71
N VAL A 726 -0.64 -8.29 34.01
CA VAL A 726 -0.76 -7.21 33.03
C VAL A 726 0.11 -6.02 33.42
N ARG A 727 0.76 -5.43 32.43
CA ARG A 727 1.41 -4.13 32.54
C ARG A 727 0.40 -3.05 32.13
N VAL A 728 0.14 -2.11 33.03
CA VAL A 728 -0.80 -0.99 32.82
C VAL A 728 0.00 0.30 32.76
N THR A 729 -0.02 0.99 31.62
CA THR A 729 0.70 2.26 31.45
C THR A 729 -0.21 3.32 30.84
N GLY A 730 0.00 4.59 31.15
CA GLY A 730 -0.73 5.67 30.49
C GLY A 730 -0.29 7.04 30.97
N ASN A 731 -0.67 8.08 30.24
CA ASN A 731 -0.44 9.46 30.62
C ASN A 731 -1.75 10.23 30.52
N ALA A 732 -2.18 10.83 31.63
CA ALA A 732 -3.40 11.63 31.69
C ALA A 732 -3.03 13.11 31.67
N ARG A 733 -3.63 13.91 30.78
CA ARG A 733 -3.33 15.35 30.62
C ARG A 733 -4.58 16.15 30.30
N LYS A 734 -4.57 17.45 30.59
CA LYS A 734 -5.64 18.36 30.15
C LYS A 734 -5.60 18.53 28.63
N GLN A 735 -6.78 18.44 28.02
CA GLN A 735 -6.97 18.81 26.62
C GLN A 735 -7.36 20.29 26.52
N ASP A 736 -8.28 20.73 27.36
CA ASP A 736 -8.64 22.14 27.49
C ASP A 736 -7.81 22.80 28.59
N THR A 737 -6.79 23.58 28.19
CA THR A 737 -5.89 24.27 29.13
C THR A 737 -6.24 25.73 29.38
N ASN A 738 -7.36 26.20 28.82
CA ASN A 738 -7.72 27.63 28.78
C ASN A 738 -8.50 28.11 30.03
N GLY A 739 -8.83 27.23 30.98
CA GLY A 739 -9.57 27.57 32.19
C GLY A 739 -9.86 26.37 33.09
N GLY A 740 -10.68 26.56 34.12
CA GLY A 740 -11.12 25.52 35.07
C GLY A 740 -10.28 25.42 36.35
N ASP A 741 -10.61 24.45 37.20
CA ASP A 741 -9.87 24.15 38.46
C ASP A 741 -9.15 22.79 38.42
N GLY A 742 -9.13 22.15 37.26
CA GLY A 742 -8.41 20.90 37.06
C GLY A 742 -9.26 19.68 37.39
N VAL A 743 -8.67 18.52 37.19
CA VAL A 743 -9.32 17.23 37.45
C VAL A 743 -8.52 16.42 38.46
N ARG A 744 -9.09 15.29 38.86
CA ARG A 744 -8.43 14.31 39.70
C ARG A 744 -8.69 12.91 39.17
N ILE A 745 -7.67 12.05 39.24
CA ILE A 745 -7.71 10.71 38.67
C ILE A 745 -7.20 9.64 39.64
N LYS A 746 -7.65 8.41 39.45
CA LYS A 746 -7.12 7.20 40.12
C LYS A 746 -7.43 5.94 39.34
N ILE A 747 -6.72 4.87 39.68
CA ILE A 747 -6.86 3.53 39.12
C ILE A 747 -7.19 2.56 40.25
N LEU A 748 -8.27 1.81 40.08
CA LEU A 748 -8.70 0.75 41.00
C LEU A 748 -8.64 -0.61 40.31
N LYS A 749 -8.39 -1.66 41.09
CA LYS A 749 -8.69 -3.05 40.75
C LYS A 749 -9.82 -3.52 41.65
N ASN A 750 -10.99 -3.79 41.09
CA ASN A 750 -12.23 -4.02 41.85
C ASN A 750 -12.43 -2.86 42.83
N ALA A 751 -12.46 -3.13 44.14
CA ALA A 751 -12.54 -2.11 45.19
C ALA A 751 -11.17 -1.59 45.67
N ALA A 752 -10.05 -2.23 45.32
CA ALA A 752 -8.73 -1.89 45.81
C ALA A 752 -8.06 -0.82 44.93
N GLN A 753 -7.53 0.24 45.54
CA GLN A 753 -6.80 1.26 44.79
C GLN A 753 -5.40 0.80 44.42
N LEU A 754 -5.04 0.96 43.14
CA LEU A 754 -3.71 0.65 42.62
C LEU A 754 -2.84 1.89 42.48
N TRP A 755 -3.44 3.01 42.05
CA TRP A 755 -2.70 4.25 41.82
C TRP A 755 -3.59 5.50 41.94
N PRO A 756 -3.10 6.61 42.52
CA PRO A 756 -1.86 6.71 43.31
C PRO A 756 -1.93 5.81 44.55
N ALA A 757 -0.85 5.69 45.33
CA ALA A 757 -0.80 4.79 46.50
C ALA A 757 -1.94 5.02 47.51
N SER A 758 -2.46 6.25 47.59
CA SER A 758 -3.68 6.60 48.33
C SER A 758 -4.29 7.89 47.77
N GLY A 759 -5.61 8.08 47.94
CA GLY A 759 -6.29 9.32 47.56
C GLY A 759 -6.42 9.51 46.05
N TRP A 760 -6.41 10.77 45.59
CA TRP A 760 -6.53 11.12 44.17
C TRP A 760 -5.26 11.80 43.67
N GLN A 761 -4.90 11.56 42.41
CA GLN A 761 -3.86 12.33 41.72
C GLN A 761 -4.52 13.53 41.04
N ALA A 762 -4.17 14.74 41.47
CA ALA A 762 -4.65 15.96 40.82
C ALA A 762 -3.89 16.23 39.52
N ILE A 763 -4.58 16.84 38.55
CA ILE A 763 -4.02 17.41 37.33
C ILE A 763 -4.50 18.85 37.24
N ALA A 764 -3.56 19.80 37.22
CA ALA A 764 -3.87 21.21 37.15
C ALA A 764 -4.57 21.57 35.84
N TYR A 765 -5.39 22.62 35.85
CA TYR A 765 -6.21 23.00 34.69
C TYR A 765 -5.40 23.31 33.41
N ASN A 766 -4.15 23.75 33.56
CA ASN A 766 -3.25 24.12 32.46
C ASN A 766 -2.18 23.06 32.15
N ASP A 767 -2.31 21.84 32.67
CA ASP A 767 -1.30 20.79 32.50
C ASP A 767 -1.52 19.95 31.23
N ALA A 768 -1.01 20.47 30.10
CA ALA A 768 -0.96 19.74 28.82
C ALA A 768 0.13 18.65 28.75
N THR A 769 1.03 18.56 29.74
CA THR A 769 2.04 17.49 29.77
C THR A 769 1.46 16.23 30.42
N GLY A 770 0.78 16.43 31.54
CA GLY A 770 0.07 15.39 32.27
C GLY A 770 0.92 14.58 33.25
N VAL A 771 0.28 13.58 33.83
CA VAL A 771 0.87 12.66 34.80
C VAL A 771 0.82 11.22 34.28
N GLY A 772 2.01 10.61 34.24
CA GLY A 772 2.20 9.24 33.81
C GLY A 772 2.01 8.21 34.93
N HIS A 773 1.55 7.02 34.57
CA HIS A 773 1.52 5.84 35.43
C HIS A 773 2.06 4.62 34.70
N SER A 774 2.65 3.69 35.46
CA SER A 774 3.19 2.42 34.96
C SER A 774 3.15 1.39 36.08
N LEU A 775 2.20 0.47 36.02
CA LEU A 775 1.91 -0.53 37.04
C LEU A 775 2.09 -1.93 36.45
N THR A 776 2.46 -2.89 37.30
CA THR A 776 2.37 -4.32 36.99
C THR A 776 1.36 -4.92 37.94
N VAL A 777 0.31 -5.56 37.40
CA VAL A 777 -0.87 -5.96 38.15
C VAL A 777 -1.17 -7.43 37.85
N SER A 778 -1.22 -8.27 38.88
CA SER A 778 -1.77 -9.62 38.75
C SER A 778 -3.28 -9.55 38.73
N VAL A 779 -3.91 -10.18 37.74
CA VAL A 779 -5.37 -10.23 37.54
C VAL A 779 -5.85 -11.68 37.49
N THR A 780 -7.06 -11.92 37.98
CA THR A 780 -7.85 -13.13 37.71
C THR A 780 -8.92 -12.81 36.68
N ALA A 781 -9.33 -13.81 35.89
CA ALA A 781 -10.45 -13.63 34.97
C ALA A 781 -11.69 -13.08 35.71
N GLY A 782 -12.27 -12.00 35.20
CA GLY A 782 -13.38 -11.26 35.81
C GLY A 782 -12.98 -10.07 36.69
N ASP A 783 -11.71 -9.90 37.05
CA ASP A 783 -11.25 -8.69 37.76
C ASP A 783 -11.47 -7.44 36.89
N VAL A 784 -11.85 -6.31 37.49
CA VAL A 784 -12.08 -5.06 36.74
C VAL A 784 -11.05 -4.01 37.13
N LEU A 785 -10.37 -3.43 36.14
CA LEU A 785 -9.55 -2.24 36.30
C LEU A 785 -10.37 -0.99 35.96
N TYR A 786 -10.56 -0.10 36.93
CA TYR A 786 -11.29 1.15 36.76
C TYR A 786 -10.32 2.33 36.66
N PHE A 787 -10.41 3.07 35.56
CA PHE A 787 -9.71 4.34 35.33
C PHE A 787 -10.70 5.46 35.56
N MET A 788 -10.63 6.09 36.73
CA MET A 788 -11.60 7.06 37.20
C MET A 788 -11.10 8.48 37.00
N LEU A 789 -11.88 9.29 36.29
CA LEU A 789 -11.72 10.74 36.18
C LEU A 789 -12.85 11.42 36.92
N ASP A 790 -12.52 12.35 37.81
CA ASP A 790 -13.50 13.15 38.53
C ASP A 790 -13.09 14.62 38.51
N LYS A 791 -14.08 15.49 38.70
CA LYS A 791 -13.85 16.93 38.81
C LYS A 791 -13.21 17.29 40.15
N ASN A 792 -12.62 18.48 40.22
CA ASN A 792 -12.24 19.07 41.50
C ASN A 792 -13.45 19.76 42.15
N GLY A 793 -13.54 21.09 42.08
CA GLY A 793 -14.67 21.84 42.63
C GLY A 793 -15.82 21.97 41.63
N ASN A 794 -15.52 22.17 40.35
CA ASN A 794 -16.48 22.32 39.26
C ASN A 794 -16.04 21.55 38.01
N ASN A 795 -16.89 21.43 36.98
CA ASN A 795 -16.59 20.68 35.75
C ASN A 795 -16.24 21.58 34.56
N SER A 796 -15.91 22.86 34.75
CA SER A 796 -15.61 23.75 33.63
C SER A 796 -14.21 23.44 33.09
N PHE A 797 -14.09 23.27 31.77
CA PHE A 797 -12.81 23.01 31.07
C PHE A 797 -12.10 21.73 31.56
N ASP A 798 -12.86 20.68 31.88
CA ASP A 798 -12.32 19.44 32.43
C ASP A 798 -12.11 18.32 31.42
N THR A 799 -12.21 18.64 30.12
CA THR A 799 -11.83 17.71 29.04
C THR A 799 -10.39 17.26 29.25
N THR A 800 -10.23 15.96 29.50
CA THR A 800 -8.96 15.34 29.86
C THR A 800 -8.69 14.19 28.90
N TYR A 801 -7.50 14.19 28.31
CA TYR A 801 -7.02 13.06 27.53
C TYR A 801 -6.45 12.01 28.49
N TRP A 802 -6.97 10.78 28.43
CA TRP A 802 -6.40 9.66 29.16
C TRP A 802 -6.62 8.33 28.42
N SER A 803 -5.52 7.78 27.89
CA SER A 803 -5.51 6.54 27.12
C SER A 803 -4.60 5.48 27.76
N PRO A 804 -5.09 4.68 28.72
CA PRO A 804 -4.32 3.60 29.29
C PRO A 804 -4.11 2.45 28.29
N ASN A 805 -2.90 1.89 28.32
CA ASN A 805 -2.50 0.63 27.69
C ASN A 805 -2.49 -0.49 28.74
N ILE A 806 -3.02 -1.66 28.38
CA ILE A 806 -2.99 -2.89 29.18
C ILE A 806 -2.36 -3.98 28.31
N ILE A 807 -1.24 -4.53 28.77
CA ILE A 807 -0.45 -5.52 28.04
C ILE A 807 -0.36 -6.78 28.89
N TYR A 808 -0.81 -7.92 28.38
CA TYR A 808 -0.54 -9.21 29.03
C TYR A 808 0.94 -9.57 28.87
N THR A 809 1.64 -9.79 29.98
CA THR A 809 3.09 -10.04 30.02
C THR A 809 3.44 -11.45 30.46
#